data_AF-A0AAW0F273-F1
#
_entry.id   AF-A0AAW0F273-F1
#
_cell.length_a   1.000
_cell.length_b   1.000
_cell.length_c   1.000
_cell.angle_alpha   90.00
_cell.angle_beta   90.00
_cell.angle_gamma   90.00
#
_symmetry.space_group_name_H-M   'P 1'
#
loop_
_entity.id
_entity.type
_entity.pdbx_description
1 polymer ?
#
loop_
_entity_poly.entity_id
_entity_poly.type
_entity_poly.pdbx_seq_one_letter_code
_entity_poly.pdbx_strand_id
1 'polypeptide(L)'
;MTSDVTPAASLLPYGEHQGSFRGVVACSNRDDGYFSGENNYVNSLIYTGFRYQCVEYARRFLLLTTGCVFDNCGRASEIYAMDHLTHVETGERYTLHHHHNDGSATQAPAPGDIIIYPYHPELTPWGHVGIVSFVDDTRVGIAEQNQFFGPFTSPSESYLDGERCVARYATLIHDAAAKTWRIEEPSTMPRATGWMSYPDAPTREQIYAPLTPLPSAIKVRATPFDQPEHPYICHYHLHNGFDIPCGRVGHAYGMRSGAAETLVGATSAVARVLRFTLQFLFHRSRLGPTFRGLPTNPLKAVLPGGGAAAADGLCGDVDALFSVLADEDVIAATEATPDALRQALAKYFDIPVEWVAAMERDFAKGESHLAAAVTFYPNVATDADDVAAFHAAHTKARSTAAAPAIEAVSPTTANATSPVADQPDTATTPGTVEDIPLRNPHDESWCLGKVNFGSTRVMAELTQLNEVKEGLFDAVALMTPSIRSFMLTQYRMDFAAYLKTVETVYGARTAFTIVLSDDQPMDGLLRELVAIMQNLCERVKYPVRVVNEKDLTFVDGKLRATPTEASPEVASPTSSITPSGVYDVDFVYALCEWPRILANHGAEHPALYHAAIDPAADVVFAKPLWSHLCSGTINITGNASDAPQPHAAAPSMSIRFFEVCRRLYLLASPKQPSESWDLEVSEYKDSCRRIHIDAAAVPMNPPASLRADTVMINLAGSCFMGHVGGTLHPDPENTGAYDGHPASLSFLSPTD
;
A
#
# COMPACT_ATOMS: atom_id res chain seq x y z
N MET A 1 -11.96 -20.74 -39.36
CA MET A 1 -11.36 -21.07 -38.05
C MET A 1 -11.33 -19.78 -37.26
N THR A 2 -12.38 -19.56 -36.47
CA THR A 2 -12.44 -18.47 -35.50
C THR A 2 -11.61 -18.89 -34.30
N SER A 3 -10.57 -18.11 -33.97
CA SER A 3 -9.87 -18.26 -32.70
C SER A 3 -10.79 -17.74 -31.61
N ASP A 4 -11.32 -18.64 -30.78
CA ASP A 4 -12.00 -18.25 -29.55
C ASP A 4 -10.96 -17.63 -28.61
N VAL A 5 -10.84 -16.30 -28.68
CA VAL A 5 -10.17 -15.52 -27.65
C VAL A 5 -11.07 -15.61 -26.42
N THR A 6 -10.72 -16.50 -25.50
CA THR A 6 -11.31 -16.51 -24.16
C THR A 6 -11.18 -15.08 -23.61
N PRO A 7 -12.26 -14.44 -23.12
CA PRO A 7 -12.14 -13.14 -22.50
C PRO A 7 -11.10 -13.24 -21.39
N ALA A 8 -10.07 -12.39 -21.41
CA ALA A 8 -9.13 -12.33 -20.32
C ALA A 8 -9.94 -12.03 -19.05
N ALA A 9 -9.96 -12.98 -18.10
CA ALA A 9 -10.72 -12.81 -16.87
C ALA A 9 -10.30 -11.49 -16.23
N SER A 10 -11.28 -10.63 -15.94
CA SER A 10 -11.02 -9.30 -15.40
C SER A 10 -10.35 -9.46 -14.04
N LEU A 11 -9.05 -9.15 -14.00
CA LEU A 11 -8.27 -9.16 -12.77
C LEU A 11 -8.87 -8.10 -11.85
N LEU A 12 -9.23 -8.52 -10.63
CA LEU A 12 -9.86 -7.68 -9.65
C LEU A 12 -8.78 -6.90 -8.86
N PRO A 13 -8.95 -5.58 -8.64
CA PRO A 13 -8.07 -4.79 -7.78
C PRO A 13 -7.87 -5.37 -6.38
N TYR A 14 -6.81 -4.95 -5.69
CA TYR A 14 -6.56 -5.38 -4.31
C TYR A 14 -7.76 -5.11 -3.38
N GLY A 15 -8.13 -6.13 -2.61
CA GLY A 15 -9.25 -6.11 -1.65
C GLY A 15 -10.63 -6.45 -2.23
N GLU A 16 -10.79 -6.46 -3.56
CA GLU A 16 -12.08 -6.72 -4.18
C GLU A 16 -12.56 -8.17 -4.01
N HIS A 17 -13.86 -8.35 -3.80
CA HIS A 17 -14.46 -9.67 -3.57
C HIS A 17 -14.38 -10.55 -4.82
N GLN A 18 -13.66 -11.67 -4.72
CA GLN A 18 -13.64 -12.69 -5.76
C GLN A 18 -14.86 -13.60 -5.67
N GLY A 19 -15.19 -14.04 -4.46
CA GLY A 19 -16.27 -14.99 -4.18
C GLY A 19 -16.29 -15.38 -2.70
N SER A 20 -16.96 -16.47 -2.38
CA SER A 20 -17.01 -17.02 -1.02
C SER A 20 -17.24 -18.52 -1.04
N PHE A 21 -16.83 -19.23 0.02
CA PHE A 21 -17.19 -20.63 0.23
C PHE A 21 -17.75 -20.81 1.64
N ARG A 22 -18.98 -21.34 1.75
CA ARG A 22 -19.74 -21.41 3.00
C ARG A 22 -19.86 -20.05 3.70
N GLY A 23 -19.98 -18.96 2.94
CA GLY A 23 -20.06 -17.59 3.44
C GLY A 23 -18.72 -16.96 3.85
N VAL A 24 -17.59 -17.67 3.75
CA VAL A 24 -16.25 -17.11 4.00
C VAL A 24 -15.73 -16.48 2.71
N VAL A 25 -15.65 -15.14 2.70
CA VAL A 25 -15.25 -14.32 1.53
C VAL A 25 -13.77 -14.51 1.19
N ALA A 26 -13.46 -14.61 -0.10
CA ALA A 26 -12.12 -14.52 -0.65
C ALA A 26 -11.95 -13.18 -1.39
N CYS A 27 -10.88 -12.44 -1.08
CA CYS A 27 -10.58 -11.15 -1.68
C CYS A 27 -9.31 -11.23 -2.55
N SER A 28 -9.28 -10.42 -3.62
CA SER A 28 -8.15 -10.37 -4.54
C SER A 28 -6.91 -9.80 -3.86
N ASN A 29 -5.79 -10.49 -4.05
CA ASN A 29 -4.46 -10.00 -3.67
C ASN A 29 -3.80 -9.16 -4.78
N ARG A 30 -4.56 -8.66 -5.78
CA ARG A 30 -4.07 -8.03 -7.03
C ARG A 30 -3.33 -9.00 -7.97
N ASP A 31 -2.22 -9.56 -7.50
CA ASP A 31 -1.35 -10.48 -8.22
C ASP A 31 -0.61 -11.41 -7.23
N ASP A 32 0.17 -12.36 -7.74
CA ASP A 32 0.86 -13.41 -6.97
C ASP A 32 2.15 -12.94 -6.28
N GLY A 33 2.70 -11.79 -6.69
CA GLY A 33 3.86 -11.14 -6.09
C GLY A 33 3.53 -10.09 -5.02
N TYR A 34 2.29 -9.61 -4.98
CA TYR A 34 1.90 -8.52 -4.09
C TYR A 34 1.88 -8.92 -2.60
N PHE A 35 2.48 -8.07 -1.77
CA PHE A 35 2.45 -8.17 -0.32
C PHE A 35 1.96 -6.85 0.28
N SER A 36 0.85 -6.89 1.01
CA SER A 36 0.26 -5.68 1.59
C SER A 36 0.92 -5.22 2.90
N GLY A 37 1.61 -6.11 3.63
CA GLY A 37 1.99 -5.86 5.03
C GLY A 37 0.82 -5.74 6.02
N GLU A 38 -0.44 -5.88 5.59
CA GLU A 38 -1.61 -5.70 6.45
C GLU A 38 -2.00 -7.00 7.16
N ASN A 39 -1.79 -7.05 8.48
CA ASN A 39 -2.30 -8.14 9.32
C ASN A 39 -3.83 -8.22 9.29
N ASN A 40 -4.39 -9.42 9.08
CA ASN A 40 -5.82 -9.66 9.23
C ASN A 40 -6.16 -10.31 10.58
N TYR A 41 -7.30 -9.90 11.16
CA TYR A 41 -7.79 -10.41 12.44
C TYR A 41 -9.29 -10.67 12.42
N VAL A 42 -9.71 -11.85 12.86
CA VAL A 42 -11.12 -12.14 13.17
C VAL A 42 -11.44 -11.60 14.57
N ASN A 43 -12.59 -10.92 14.70
CA ASN A 43 -13.06 -10.25 15.92
C ASN A 43 -12.03 -9.28 16.57
N SER A 44 -11.06 -8.80 15.79
CA SER A 44 -9.88 -8.03 16.26
C SER A 44 -8.96 -8.74 17.26
N LEU A 45 -9.10 -10.06 17.46
CA LEU A 45 -8.39 -10.84 18.49
C LEU A 45 -7.48 -11.94 17.93
N ILE A 46 -7.93 -12.61 16.86
CA ILE A 46 -7.25 -13.82 16.35
C ILE A 46 -6.67 -13.49 14.98
N TYR A 47 -5.35 -13.49 14.90
CA TYR A 47 -4.61 -13.27 13.66
C TYR A 47 -4.82 -14.45 12.69
N THR A 48 -5.20 -14.16 11.45
CA THR A 48 -5.36 -15.20 10.42
C THR A 48 -4.22 -15.25 9.41
N GLY A 49 -3.55 -14.12 9.14
CA GLY A 49 -2.48 -14.00 8.15
C GLY A 49 -2.38 -12.57 7.60
N PHE A 50 -1.54 -12.35 6.58
CA PHE A 50 -1.50 -11.08 5.84
C PHE A 50 -2.59 -11.04 4.74
N ARG A 51 -3.26 -9.89 4.59
CA ARG A 51 -4.28 -9.66 3.56
C ARG A 51 -3.63 -9.59 2.16
N TYR A 52 -3.99 -10.35 1.14
CA TYR A 52 -4.96 -11.45 1.07
C TYR A 52 -4.22 -12.70 0.59
N GLN A 53 -3.26 -13.17 1.40
CA GLN A 53 -2.47 -14.34 1.06
C GLN A 53 -3.27 -15.64 1.19
N CYS A 54 -2.78 -16.71 0.56
CA CYS A 54 -3.41 -18.03 0.59
C CYS A 54 -3.53 -18.61 2.01
N VAL A 55 -2.46 -18.48 2.81
CA VAL A 55 -2.41 -18.91 4.22
C VAL A 55 -3.45 -18.18 5.08
N GLU A 56 -3.69 -16.89 4.80
CA GLU A 56 -4.69 -16.07 5.50
C GLU A 56 -6.09 -16.64 5.27
N TYR A 57 -6.45 -16.91 4.00
CA TYR A 57 -7.73 -17.48 3.64
C TYR A 57 -7.96 -18.83 4.30
N ALA A 58 -6.99 -19.75 4.20
CA ALA A 58 -7.12 -21.09 4.74
C ALA A 58 -7.28 -21.09 6.27
N ARG A 59 -6.47 -20.29 6.99
CA ARG A 59 -6.58 -20.18 8.45
C ARG A 59 -7.89 -19.52 8.87
N ARG A 60 -8.35 -18.49 8.15
CA ARG A 60 -9.64 -17.82 8.40
C ARG A 60 -10.83 -18.74 8.10
N PHE A 61 -10.78 -19.51 7.03
CA PHE A 61 -11.81 -20.49 6.68
C PHE A 61 -11.99 -21.52 7.80
N LEU A 62 -10.89 -22.13 8.26
CA LEU A 62 -10.92 -23.08 9.37
C LEU A 62 -11.45 -22.43 10.65
N LEU A 63 -10.95 -21.24 11.00
CA LEU A 63 -11.38 -20.52 12.21
C LEU A 63 -12.89 -20.24 12.21
N LEU A 64 -13.42 -19.74 11.09
CA LEU A 64 -14.83 -19.38 10.98
C LEU A 64 -15.75 -20.60 10.84
N THR A 65 -15.30 -21.69 10.20
CA THR A 65 -16.12 -22.91 10.01
C THR A 65 -15.99 -23.95 11.11
N THR A 66 -14.89 -23.95 11.89
CA THR A 66 -14.61 -24.95 12.93
C THR A 66 -14.25 -24.38 14.29
N GLY A 67 -13.78 -23.13 14.38
CA GLY A 67 -13.15 -22.60 15.60
C GLY A 67 -11.69 -23.02 15.78
N CYS A 68 -11.11 -23.76 14.83
CA CYS A 68 -9.74 -24.25 14.88
C CYS A 68 -8.80 -23.51 13.90
N VAL A 69 -7.50 -23.52 14.20
CA VAL A 69 -6.43 -23.01 13.33
C VAL A 69 -5.28 -24.01 13.24
N PHE A 70 -4.56 -24.01 12.11
CA PHE A 70 -3.22 -24.61 12.04
C PHE A 70 -2.17 -23.60 12.53
N ASP A 71 -1.00 -24.12 12.94
CA ASP A 71 0.10 -23.36 13.52
C ASP A 71 0.68 -22.29 12.57
N ASN A 72 1.57 -21.44 13.07
CA ASN A 72 2.28 -20.47 12.24
C ASN A 72 3.26 -21.18 11.28
N CYS A 73 3.32 -20.70 10.04
CA CYS A 73 4.25 -21.15 9.00
C CYS A 73 4.86 -19.94 8.30
N GLY A 74 6.09 -20.08 7.80
CA GLY A 74 6.74 -19.12 6.92
C GLY A 74 6.42 -19.37 5.44
N ARG A 75 6.06 -20.60 5.07
CA ARG A 75 5.68 -21.02 3.71
C ARG A 75 4.38 -21.83 3.73
N ALA A 76 3.53 -21.67 2.73
CA ALA A 76 2.29 -22.45 2.63
C ALA A 76 2.55 -23.96 2.49
N SER A 77 3.68 -24.36 1.86
CA SER A 77 4.07 -25.77 1.75
C SER A 77 4.37 -26.44 3.10
N GLU A 78 4.70 -25.68 4.15
CA GLU A 78 5.01 -26.22 5.49
C GLU A 78 3.76 -26.76 6.20
N ILE A 79 2.57 -26.32 5.81
CA ILE A 79 1.30 -26.76 6.42
C ILE A 79 1.10 -28.27 6.21
N TYR A 80 1.61 -28.85 5.12
CA TYR A 80 1.53 -30.30 4.87
C TYR A 80 2.39 -31.15 5.82
N ALA A 81 3.22 -30.54 6.66
CA ALA A 81 3.97 -31.22 7.72
C ALA A 81 3.32 -31.07 9.11
N MET A 82 2.12 -30.48 9.20
CA MET A 82 1.40 -30.27 10.46
C MET A 82 0.41 -31.41 10.74
N ASP A 83 0.56 -32.07 11.89
CA ASP A 83 -0.31 -33.19 12.28
C ASP A 83 -1.64 -32.76 12.93
N HIS A 84 -1.80 -31.49 13.30
CA HIS A 84 -2.94 -31.04 14.12
C HIS A 84 -3.47 -29.63 13.80
N LEU A 85 -4.78 -29.46 13.96
CA LEU A 85 -5.45 -28.17 14.18
C LEU A 85 -5.65 -27.95 15.68
N THR A 86 -5.63 -26.69 16.14
CA THR A 86 -5.88 -26.32 17.55
C THR A 86 -7.13 -25.44 17.67
N HIS A 87 -8.07 -25.80 18.54
CA HIS A 87 -9.28 -25.02 18.81
C HIS A 87 -8.97 -23.77 19.66
N VAL A 88 -9.38 -22.59 19.19
CA VAL A 88 -8.93 -21.33 19.80
C VAL A 88 -9.51 -21.05 21.19
N GLU A 89 -10.69 -21.60 21.51
CA GLU A 89 -11.40 -21.35 22.78
C GLU A 89 -11.10 -22.40 23.86
N THR A 90 -10.59 -23.59 23.48
CA THR A 90 -10.37 -24.74 24.39
C THR A 90 -8.93 -25.25 24.40
N GLY A 91 -8.13 -24.96 23.37
CA GLY A 91 -6.78 -25.50 23.20
C GLY A 91 -6.73 -26.99 22.82
N GLU A 92 -7.89 -27.60 22.54
CA GLU A 92 -7.99 -28.99 22.08
C GLU A 92 -7.35 -29.14 20.69
N ARG A 93 -6.71 -30.28 20.44
CA ARG A 93 -6.01 -30.58 19.18
C ARG A 93 -6.71 -31.69 18.42
N TYR A 94 -7.08 -31.43 17.17
CA TYR A 94 -7.70 -32.40 16.26
C TYR A 94 -6.70 -32.82 15.18
N THR A 95 -6.71 -34.09 14.80
CA THR A 95 -5.75 -34.66 13.85
C THR A 95 -6.01 -34.20 12.42
N LEU A 96 -4.94 -33.85 11.71
CA LEU A 96 -4.93 -33.69 10.25
C LEU A 96 -4.60 -35.03 9.61
N HIS A 97 -5.50 -35.53 8.76
CA HIS A 97 -5.34 -36.79 8.04
C HIS A 97 -4.77 -36.51 6.66
N HIS A 98 -3.50 -36.88 6.44
CA HIS A 98 -2.77 -36.61 5.21
C HIS A 98 -3.12 -37.61 4.10
N HIS A 99 -3.49 -37.08 2.93
CA HIS A 99 -3.76 -37.85 1.72
C HIS A 99 -2.74 -37.47 0.65
N HIS A 100 -1.77 -38.36 0.41
CA HIS A 100 -0.68 -38.10 -0.53
C HIS A 100 -1.19 -38.14 -1.98
N ASN A 101 -0.98 -37.05 -2.72
CA ASN A 101 -1.36 -36.95 -4.12
C ASN A 101 -0.39 -37.70 -5.06
N ASP A 102 0.45 -38.61 -4.55
CA ASP A 102 1.42 -39.39 -5.32
C ASP A 102 0.76 -40.54 -6.12
N GLY A 103 -0.46 -40.93 -5.72
CA GLY A 103 -1.22 -42.06 -6.25
C GLY A 103 -1.60 -43.09 -5.18
N SER A 104 -1.24 -42.86 -3.91
CA SER A 104 -1.54 -43.74 -2.77
C SER A 104 -2.78 -43.35 -1.96
N ALA A 105 -3.34 -42.15 -2.14
CA ALA A 105 -4.52 -41.70 -1.38
C ALA A 105 -5.75 -42.59 -1.64
N THR A 106 -6.23 -43.29 -0.60
CA THR A 106 -7.37 -44.22 -0.67
C THR A 106 -8.73 -43.56 -0.37
N GLN A 107 -8.72 -42.30 0.07
CA GLN A 107 -9.90 -41.47 0.33
C GLN A 107 -9.93 -40.32 -0.68
N ALA A 108 -11.08 -40.08 -1.30
CA ALA A 108 -11.29 -38.93 -2.18
C ALA A 108 -11.21 -37.62 -1.39
N PRO A 109 -10.79 -36.50 -2.01
CA PRO A 109 -10.94 -35.18 -1.39
C PRO A 109 -12.43 -34.86 -1.16
N ALA A 110 -12.72 -34.07 -0.12
CA ALA A 110 -14.06 -33.64 0.24
C ALA A 110 -14.17 -32.11 0.39
N PRO A 111 -15.33 -31.48 0.15
CA PRO A 111 -15.53 -30.04 0.37
C PRO A 111 -15.24 -29.63 1.83
N GLY A 112 -14.19 -28.85 2.02
CA GLY A 112 -13.60 -28.47 3.30
C GLY A 112 -12.11 -28.82 3.40
N ASP A 113 -11.65 -29.89 2.74
CA ASP A 113 -10.27 -30.37 2.85
C ASP A 113 -9.25 -29.31 2.42
N ILE A 114 -8.11 -29.27 3.12
CA ILE A 114 -7.03 -28.32 2.86
C ILE A 114 -6.12 -28.92 1.77
N ILE A 115 -6.04 -28.31 0.59
CA ILE A 115 -5.14 -28.74 -0.49
C ILE A 115 -3.83 -27.95 -0.45
N ILE A 116 -2.69 -28.63 -0.46
CA ILE A 116 -1.34 -28.03 -0.35
C ILE A 116 -0.50 -28.29 -1.60
N TYR A 117 0.24 -27.27 -2.02
CA TYR A 117 1.19 -27.31 -3.12
C TYR A 117 2.63 -27.21 -2.61
N PRO A 118 3.59 -27.91 -3.25
CA PRO A 118 4.98 -27.88 -2.85
C PRO A 118 5.61 -26.52 -3.16
N TYR A 119 6.68 -26.17 -2.46
CA TYR A 119 7.57 -25.10 -2.90
C TYR A 119 8.08 -25.38 -4.33
N HIS A 120 7.87 -24.45 -5.25
CA HIS A 120 8.39 -24.51 -6.61
C HIS A 120 8.91 -23.12 -7.03
N PRO A 121 10.21 -22.95 -7.31
CA PRO A 121 10.84 -21.62 -7.45
C PRO A 121 10.23 -20.76 -8.56
N GLU A 122 9.74 -21.38 -9.63
CA GLU A 122 9.18 -20.67 -10.80
C GLU A 122 7.65 -20.52 -10.81
N LEU A 123 6.92 -21.29 -9.98
CA LEU A 123 5.45 -21.41 -10.08
C LEU A 123 4.72 -21.13 -8.76
N THR A 124 5.31 -21.51 -7.63
CA THR A 124 4.78 -21.29 -6.28
C THR A 124 5.96 -21.14 -5.32
N PRO A 125 6.67 -19.99 -5.34
CA PRO A 125 7.93 -19.79 -4.59
C PRO A 125 7.77 -19.83 -3.06
N TRP A 126 6.55 -19.97 -2.55
CA TRP A 126 6.24 -20.15 -1.12
C TRP A 126 5.42 -21.42 -0.85
N GLY A 127 5.30 -22.30 -1.84
CA GLY A 127 4.18 -23.24 -1.95
C GLY A 127 2.86 -22.50 -2.14
N HIS A 128 1.75 -23.21 -2.01
CA HIS A 128 0.41 -22.63 -2.02
C HIS A 128 -0.56 -23.48 -1.19
N VAL A 129 -1.66 -22.87 -0.74
CA VAL A 129 -2.74 -23.55 0.00
C VAL A 129 -4.10 -23.07 -0.48
N GLY A 130 -5.00 -24.02 -0.72
CA GLY A 130 -6.40 -23.76 -1.01
C GLY A 130 -7.32 -24.61 -0.12
N ILE A 131 -8.61 -24.34 -0.20
CA ILE A 131 -9.66 -25.16 0.38
C ILE A 131 -10.43 -25.82 -0.76
N VAL A 132 -10.60 -27.14 -0.70
CA VAL A 132 -11.48 -27.86 -1.63
C VAL A 132 -12.91 -27.37 -1.40
N SER A 133 -13.50 -26.72 -2.40
CA SER A 133 -14.84 -26.13 -2.31
C SER A 133 -15.93 -26.94 -3.02
N PHE A 134 -15.54 -27.79 -3.97
CA PHE A 134 -16.46 -28.66 -4.72
C PHE A 134 -15.76 -29.93 -5.17
N VAL A 135 -16.48 -31.05 -5.29
CA VAL A 135 -15.96 -32.32 -5.82
C VAL A 135 -17.06 -33.01 -6.64
N ASP A 136 -16.74 -33.43 -7.87
CA ASP A 136 -17.53 -34.38 -8.67
C ASP A 136 -16.66 -35.59 -9.08
N ASP A 137 -17.23 -36.54 -9.82
CA ASP A 137 -16.55 -37.78 -10.26
C ASP A 137 -15.24 -37.54 -11.05
N THR A 138 -15.02 -36.33 -11.55
CA THR A 138 -13.96 -35.98 -12.53
C THR A 138 -13.19 -34.69 -12.20
N ARG A 139 -13.64 -33.89 -11.23
CA ARG A 139 -13.08 -32.56 -10.93
C ARG A 139 -13.11 -32.22 -9.45
N VAL A 140 -12.13 -31.42 -9.03
CA VAL A 140 -12.09 -30.73 -7.75
C VAL A 140 -12.18 -29.22 -8.02
N GLY A 141 -13.15 -28.54 -7.42
CA GLY A 141 -13.20 -27.08 -7.36
C GLY A 141 -12.48 -26.58 -6.10
N ILE A 142 -11.72 -25.49 -6.23
CA ILE A 142 -10.88 -24.94 -5.17
C ILE A 142 -11.28 -23.49 -4.89
N ALA A 143 -11.38 -23.13 -3.61
CA ALA A 143 -11.47 -21.77 -3.11
C ALA A 143 -10.12 -21.36 -2.49
N GLU A 144 -9.58 -20.21 -2.89
CA GLU A 144 -8.22 -19.78 -2.55
C GLU A 144 -8.06 -18.27 -2.74
N GLN A 145 -7.07 -17.66 -2.09
CA GLN A 145 -6.59 -16.31 -2.42
C GLN A 145 -5.14 -16.40 -2.93
N ASN A 146 -4.65 -15.36 -3.59
CA ASN A 146 -3.27 -15.24 -4.08
C ASN A 146 -2.82 -16.34 -5.08
N GLN A 147 -3.68 -16.69 -6.04
CA GLN A 147 -3.33 -17.60 -7.14
C GLN A 147 -4.24 -17.41 -8.37
N PHE A 148 -5.53 -17.22 -8.11
CA PHE A 148 -6.51 -16.72 -9.07
C PHE A 148 -6.95 -15.32 -8.62
N PHE A 149 -7.18 -14.40 -9.56
CA PHE A 149 -7.43 -12.98 -9.27
C PHE A 149 -8.72 -12.44 -9.93
N GLY A 150 -9.48 -13.30 -10.60
CA GLY A 150 -10.79 -12.95 -11.16
C GLY A 150 -11.95 -13.23 -10.20
N PRO A 151 -13.20 -12.97 -10.61
CA PRO A 151 -14.38 -13.42 -9.88
C PRO A 151 -14.51 -14.95 -9.95
N PHE A 152 -14.84 -15.56 -8.82
CA PHE A 152 -15.12 -17.00 -8.72
C PHE A 152 -16.38 -17.37 -9.49
N THR A 153 -16.50 -18.66 -9.78
CA THR A 153 -17.67 -19.28 -10.42
C THR A 153 -18.45 -20.13 -9.41
N SER A 154 -19.74 -20.36 -9.67
CA SER A 154 -20.52 -21.37 -8.95
C SER A 154 -20.50 -22.69 -9.75
N PRO A 155 -20.42 -23.87 -9.11
CA PRO A 155 -20.55 -25.16 -9.80
C PRO A 155 -21.91 -25.36 -10.48
N SER A 156 -22.98 -24.91 -9.82
CA SER A 156 -24.35 -24.92 -10.32
C SER A 156 -25.24 -24.03 -9.43
N GLU A 157 -26.36 -23.53 -9.96
CA GLU A 157 -27.35 -22.77 -9.17
C GLU A 157 -27.89 -23.54 -7.95
N SER A 158 -27.79 -24.88 -7.97
CA SER A 158 -28.19 -25.77 -6.87
C SER A 158 -27.11 -26.02 -5.83
N TYR A 159 -25.84 -25.66 -6.08
CA TYR A 159 -24.75 -25.86 -5.14
C TYR A 159 -24.57 -24.63 -4.26
N LEU A 160 -24.82 -24.79 -2.95
CA LEU A 160 -24.77 -23.70 -1.96
C LEU A 160 -25.58 -22.46 -2.42
N ASP A 161 -26.80 -22.70 -2.91
CA ASP A 161 -27.72 -21.67 -3.42
C ASP A 161 -27.10 -20.75 -4.50
N GLY A 162 -26.19 -21.29 -5.32
CA GLY A 162 -25.49 -20.57 -6.37
C GLY A 162 -24.27 -19.78 -5.89
N GLU A 163 -23.76 -20.04 -4.69
CA GLU A 163 -22.55 -19.40 -4.16
C GLU A 163 -21.38 -19.55 -5.14
N ARG A 164 -20.69 -18.43 -5.43
CA ARG A 164 -19.50 -18.39 -6.28
C ARG A 164 -18.29 -18.85 -5.48
N CYS A 165 -18.16 -20.16 -5.33
CA CYS A 165 -17.18 -20.81 -4.45
C CYS A 165 -16.00 -21.48 -5.15
N VAL A 166 -15.91 -21.47 -6.48
CA VAL A 166 -14.80 -22.05 -7.22
C VAL A 166 -13.98 -20.98 -7.94
N ALA A 167 -12.75 -20.79 -7.47
CA ALA A 167 -11.73 -19.98 -8.13
C ALA A 167 -11.23 -20.68 -9.41
N ARG A 168 -10.92 -21.98 -9.31
CA ARG A 168 -10.49 -22.83 -10.42
C ARG A 168 -10.83 -24.30 -10.18
N TYR A 169 -10.85 -25.07 -11.26
CA TYR A 169 -10.98 -26.53 -11.22
C TYR A 169 -9.64 -27.21 -11.50
N ALA A 170 -9.40 -28.31 -10.80
CA ALA A 170 -8.38 -29.32 -11.11
C ALA A 170 -9.09 -30.63 -11.52
N THR A 171 -8.39 -31.50 -12.25
CA THR A 171 -8.92 -32.82 -12.66
C THR A 171 -8.80 -33.80 -11.51
N LEU A 172 -9.87 -34.53 -11.22
CA LEU A 172 -9.86 -35.64 -10.28
C LEU A 172 -9.78 -36.97 -11.06
N ILE A 173 -8.83 -37.82 -10.68
CA ILE A 173 -8.61 -39.13 -11.26
C ILE A 173 -8.84 -40.19 -10.19
N HIS A 174 -9.71 -41.16 -10.50
CA HIS A 174 -9.92 -42.37 -9.70
C HIS A 174 -9.32 -43.57 -10.43
N ASP A 175 -8.29 -44.19 -9.86
CA ASP A 175 -7.86 -45.52 -10.27
C ASP A 175 -8.75 -46.56 -9.59
N ALA A 176 -9.75 -47.06 -10.32
CA ALA A 176 -10.69 -48.05 -9.81
C ALA A 176 -10.06 -49.43 -9.49
N ALA A 177 -8.87 -49.73 -10.03
CA ALA A 177 -8.16 -50.98 -9.75
C ALA A 177 -7.31 -50.89 -8.48
N ALA A 178 -6.58 -49.78 -8.30
CA ALA A 178 -5.84 -49.47 -7.08
C ALA A 178 -6.76 -49.01 -5.93
N LYS A 179 -7.97 -48.50 -6.26
CA LYS A 179 -8.89 -47.76 -5.37
C LYS A 179 -8.24 -46.52 -4.76
N THR A 180 -7.50 -45.79 -5.58
CA THR A 180 -6.81 -44.57 -5.17
C THR A 180 -7.23 -43.36 -6.01
N TRP A 181 -7.06 -42.19 -5.41
CA TRP A 181 -7.44 -40.89 -5.96
C TRP A 181 -6.21 -40.03 -6.19
N ARG A 182 -6.27 -39.18 -7.21
CA ARG A 182 -5.22 -38.22 -7.54
C ARG A 182 -5.83 -36.97 -8.16
N ILE A 183 -5.29 -35.81 -7.79
CA ILE A 183 -5.58 -34.52 -8.38
C ILE A 183 -4.48 -34.19 -9.40
N GLU A 184 -4.88 -33.86 -10.63
CA GLU A 184 -4.00 -33.32 -11.67
C GLU A 184 -4.39 -31.88 -12.00
N GLU A 185 -3.37 -31.02 -12.06
CA GLU A 185 -3.52 -29.57 -12.22
C GLU A 185 -3.39 -29.14 -13.69
N PRO A 186 -4.01 -28.01 -14.09
CA PRO A 186 -3.64 -27.34 -15.33
C PRO A 186 -2.16 -26.91 -15.29
N SER A 187 -1.54 -26.78 -16.46
CA SER A 187 -0.08 -26.65 -16.64
C SER A 187 0.59 -25.42 -16.01
N THR A 188 -0.16 -24.53 -15.38
CA THR A 188 0.34 -23.33 -14.68
C THR A 188 0.60 -23.56 -13.19
N MET A 189 0.17 -24.69 -12.62
CA MET A 189 0.41 -25.07 -11.22
C MET A 189 1.26 -26.33 -11.13
N PRO A 190 2.17 -26.45 -10.14
CA PRO A 190 2.79 -27.73 -9.84
C PRO A 190 1.74 -28.71 -9.30
N ARG A 191 1.97 -30.01 -9.47
CA ARG A 191 1.13 -31.06 -8.86
C ARG A 191 1.05 -30.81 -7.35
N ALA A 192 -0.17 -30.72 -6.80
CA ALA A 192 -0.41 -30.63 -5.36
C ALA A 192 0.34 -31.76 -4.61
N THR A 193 0.88 -31.48 -3.44
CA THR A 193 1.53 -32.47 -2.57
C THR A 193 0.51 -33.48 -2.03
N GLY A 194 -0.68 -32.98 -1.69
CA GLY A 194 -1.74 -33.75 -1.06
C GLY A 194 -2.87 -32.84 -0.59
N TRP A 195 -3.87 -33.46 0.02
CA TRP A 195 -4.89 -32.77 0.80
C TRP A 195 -4.92 -33.31 2.23
N MET A 196 -5.48 -32.53 3.15
CA MET A 196 -5.63 -32.89 4.56
C MET A 196 -7.09 -32.75 4.97
N SER A 197 -7.65 -33.83 5.53
CA SER A 197 -8.99 -33.84 6.09
C SER A 197 -8.95 -33.85 7.63
N TYR A 198 -10.03 -33.39 8.26
CA TYR A 198 -10.09 -33.17 9.71
C TYR A 198 -11.47 -33.55 10.28
N PRO A 199 -11.93 -34.81 10.09
CA PRO A 199 -13.32 -35.23 10.36
C PRO A 199 -13.74 -35.11 11.83
N ASP A 200 -12.78 -35.13 12.76
CA ASP A 200 -13.03 -35.05 14.20
C ASP A 200 -13.09 -33.60 14.73
N ALA A 201 -12.78 -32.59 13.90
CA ALA A 201 -12.85 -31.20 14.33
C ALA A 201 -14.31 -30.70 14.37
N PRO A 202 -14.68 -29.83 15.33
CA PRO A 202 -16.02 -29.29 15.44
C PRO A 202 -16.41 -28.46 14.20
N THR A 203 -17.71 -28.31 13.97
CA THR A 203 -18.28 -27.40 12.96
C THR A 203 -19.10 -26.31 13.66
N ARG A 204 -18.91 -25.05 13.25
CA ARG A 204 -19.69 -23.91 13.75
C ARG A 204 -20.98 -23.75 12.95
N GLU A 205 -22.12 -23.71 13.64
CA GLU A 205 -23.44 -23.47 13.02
C GLU A 205 -23.55 -22.05 12.43
N GLN A 206 -22.84 -21.09 13.00
CA GLN A 206 -22.82 -19.68 12.59
C GLN A 206 -21.38 -19.19 12.49
N ILE A 207 -20.91 -18.94 11.27
CA ILE A 207 -19.49 -18.65 11.01
C ILE A 207 -19.02 -17.32 11.62
N TYR A 208 -19.91 -16.33 11.77
CA TYR A 208 -19.62 -15.01 12.37
C TYR A 208 -20.14 -14.85 13.81
N ALA A 209 -20.58 -15.93 14.46
CA ALA A 209 -20.85 -15.90 15.89
C ALA A 209 -19.57 -15.53 16.67
N PRO A 210 -19.68 -14.80 17.79
CA PRO A 210 -18.52 -14.42 18.60
C PRO A 210 -17.61 -15.59 18.99
N LEU A 211 -16.34 -15.25 19.24
CA LEU A 211 -15.30 -16.17 19.72
C LEU A 211 -14.74 -15.62 21.03
N THR A 212 -14.52 -16.51 21.99
CA THR A 212 -13.88 -16.26 23.29
C THR A 212 -12.54 -17.01 23.34
N PRO A 213 -11.54 -16.60 22.54
CA PRO A 213 -10.27 -17.30 22.46
C PRO A 213 -9.52 -17.33 23.79
N LEU A 214 -8.75 -18.40 24.01
CA LEU A 214 -7.77 -18.48 25.09
C LEU A 214 -6.74 -17.34 24.97
N PRO A 215 -6.14 -16.87 26.08
CA PRO A 215 -5.10 -15.84 26.05
C PRO A 215 -3.91 -16.15 25.13
N SER A 216 -3.58 -17.44 24.92
CA SER A 216 -2.54 -17.90 24.00
C SER A 216 -2.92 -17.82 22.52
N ALA A 217 -4.22 -17.86 22.21
CA ALA A 217 -4.77 -17.72 20.85
C ALA A 217 -5.06 -16.25 20.48
N ILE A 218 -5.13 -15.36 21.46
CA ILE A 218 -5.16 -13.91 21.23
C ILE A 218 -3.78 -13.46 20.77
N LYS A 219 -3.66 -13.09 19.50
CA LYS A 219 -2.49 -12.35 19.02
C LYS A 219 -2.73 -10.88 19.31
N VAL A 220 -2.20 -10.44 20.45
CA VAL A 220 -2.33 -9.07 20.93
C VAL A 220 -1.77 -8.14 19.86
N ARG A 221 -2.58 -7.17 19.40
CA ARG A 221 -2.12 -6.13 18.46
C ARG A 221 -0.94 -5.34 19.02
N ALA A 222 -0.80 -5.28 20.35
CA ALA A 222 0.30 -4.67 21.08
C ALA A 222 1.25 -5.69 21.71
N THR A 223 2.55 -5.55 21.44
CA THR A 223 3.62 -6.25 22.16
C THR A 223 4.15 -5.34 23.28
N PRO A 224 4.20 -5.77 24.55
CA PRO A 224 4.80 -4.98 25.62
C PRO A 224 6.27 -4.64 25.36
N PHE A 225 6.72 -3.47 25.83
CA PHE A 225 8.10 -3.00 25.62
C PHE A 225 9.18 -3.93 26.19
N ASP A 226 8.86 -4.70 27.25
CA ASP A 226 9.79 -5.64 27.88
C ASP A 226 10.03 -6.95 27.11
N GLN A 227 9.36 -7.14 25.95
CA GLN A 227 9.52 -8.30 25.10
C GLN A 227 10.56 -8.06 23.98
N PRO A 228 11.44 -9.02 23.68
CA PRO A 228 12.36 -8.93 22.52
C PRO A 228 11.66 -8.79 21.16
N GLU A 229 10.40 -9.22 21.08
CA GLU A 229 9.58 -9.20 19.85
C GLU A 229 8.86 -7.85 19.64
N HIS A 230 9.10 -6.84 20.48
CA HIS A 230 8.53 -5.51 20.32
C HIS A 230 9.09 -4.82 19.06
N PRO A 231 8.29 -4.10 18.24
CA PRO A 231 8.77 -3.47 17.00
C PRO A 231 9.64 -2.23 17.25
N TYR A 232 10.74 -2.10 16.51
CA TYR A 232 11.68 -0.98 16.61
C TYR A 232 12.44 -0.71 15.30
N ILE A 233 13.06 0.47 15.24
CA ILE A 233 13.96 0.91 14.17
C ILE A 233 15.38 0.99 14.72
N CYS A 234 16.34 0.26 14.14
CA CYS A 234 17.76 0.49 14.36
C CYS A 234 18.25 1.67 13.52
N HIS A 235 18.98 2.61 14.11
CA HIS A 235 19.69 3.69 13.43
C HIS A 235 21.20 3.43 13.47
N TYR A 236 21.86 3.49 12.30
CA TYR A 236 23.28 3.25 12.12
C TYR A 236 23.99 4.53 11.67
N HIS A 237 25.01 4.98 12.43
CA HIS A 237 25.82 6.15 12.09
C HIS A 237 27.06 5.75 11.29
N LEU A 238 27.13 6.12 10.00
CA LEU A 238 28.19 5.68 9.08
C LEU A 238 29.41 6.60 9.16
N HIS A 239 30.51 6.14 9.75
CA HIS A 239 31.72 6.96 9.98
C HIS A 239 32.28 7.61 8.71
N ASN A 240 32.34 6.87 7.60
CA ASN A 240 32.82 7.38 6.32
C ASN A 240 31.69 7.87 5.41
N GLY A 241 30.48 7.33 5.54
CA GLY A 241 29.36 7.53 4.62
C GLY A 241 29.65 7.07 3.17
N PHE A 242 28.70 7.31 2.27
CA PHE A 242 28.78 6.99 0.84
C PHE A 242 28.34 8.18 -0.01
N ASP A 243 29.15 8.60 -0.96
CA ASP A 243 28.81 9.70 -1.89
C ASP A 243 27.93 9.16 -3.06
N ILE A 244 26.85 9.87 -3.36
CA ILE A 244 25.89 9.61 -4.45
C ILE A 244 25.56 10.92 -5.19
N PRO A 245 25.01 10.90 -6.43
CA PRO A 245 24.77 12.13 -7.19
C PRO A 245 23.92 13.21 -6.49
N CYS A 246 22.98 12.83 -5.61
CA CYS A 246 22.20 13.79 -4.82
C CYS A 246 22.85 14.25 -3.49
N GLY A 247 23.99 13.66 -3.06
CA GLY A 247 24.69 14.04 -1.82
C GLY A 247 25.45 12.90 -1.14
N ARG A 248 25.44 12.82 0.19
CA ARG A 248 26.23 11.83 0.96
C ARG A 248 25.42 11.12 2.03
N VAL A 249 25.32 9.79 1.89
CA VAL A 249 24.64 8.90 2.84
C VAL A 249 25.49 8.74 4.10
N GLY A 250 25.17 9.50 5.15
CA GLY A 250 25.81 9.42 6.47
C GLY A 250 25.09 8.52 7.50
N HIS A 251 23.85 8.11 7.19
CA HIS A 251 23.00 7.32 8.08
C HIS A 251 22.31 6.19 7.30
N ALA A 252 22.09 5.07 7.97
CA ALA A 252 21.23 3.99 7.49
C ALA A 252 20.29 3.55 8.60
N TYR A 253 19.17 2.91 8.24
CA TYR A 253 18.21 2.38 9.21
C TYR A 253 17.83 0.95 8.88
N GLY A 254 17.48 0.19 9.91
CA GLY A 254 17.00 -1.18 9.80
C GLY A 254 15.73 -1.36 10.61
N MET A 255 14.75 -2.05 10.04
CA MET A 255 13.50 -2.35 10.74
C MET A 255 13.55 -3.75 11.36
N ARG A 256 12.92 -3.92 12.51
CA ARG A 256 12.92 -5.16 13.29
C ARG A 256 11.52 -5.51 13.82
N SER A 257 11.31 -6.79 14.06
CA SER A 257 10.12 -7.34 14.73
C SER A 257 8.78 -6.85 14.15
N GLY A 258 8.64 -6.89 12.82
CA GLY A 258 7.43 -6.49 12.08
C GLY A 258 7.40 -5.03 11.60
N ALA A 259 8.34 -4.18 12.01
CA ALA A 259 8.30 -2.75 11.70
C ALA A 259 8.30 -2.40 10.20
N ALA A 260 8.89 -3.23 9.32
CA ALA A 260 8.85 -3.02 7.88
C ALA A 260 7.49 -3.40 7.28
N GLU A 261 6.95 -4.55 7.68
CA GLU A 261 5.63 -5.02 7.32
C GLU A 261 4.57 -3.98 7.71
N THR A 262 4.72 -3.31 8.86
CA THR A 262 3.84 -2.18 9.25
C THR A 262 3.91 -0.98 8.30
N LEU A 263 5.07 -0.69 7.67
CA LEU A 263 5.22 0.41 6.71
C LEU A 263 4.61 0.05 5.35
N VAL A 264 4.74 -1.22 4.94
CA VAL A 264 4.02 -1.74 3.78
C VAL A 264 2.51 -1.67 4.03
N GLY A 265 2.06 -2.12 5.20
CA GLY A 265 0.66 -2.01 5.64
C GLY A 265 0.13 -0.58 5.66
N ALA A 266 0.94 0.37 6.13
CA ALA A 266 0.62 1.79 6.09
C ALA A 266 0.50 2.28 4.63
N THR A 267 1.41 1.90 3.74
CA THR A 267 1.36 2.25 2.31
C THR A 267 0.07 1.73 1.64
N SER A 268 -0.26 0.45 1.84
CA SER A 268 -1.49 -0.17 1.33
C SER A 268 -2.76 0.48 1.91
N ALA A 269 -2.72 0.88 3.18
CA ALA A 269 -3.81 1.63 3.81
C ALA A 269 -3.99 3.03 3.20
N VAL A 270 -2.92 3.77 2.87
CA VAL A 270 -3.03 5.06 2.14
C VAL A 270 -3.68 4.87 0.79
N ALA A 271 -3.22 3.89 0.01
CA ALA A 271 -3.80 3.57 -1.29
C ALA A 271 -5.32 3.32 -1.19
N ARG A 272 -5.74 2.52 -0.19
CA ARG A 272 -7.16 2.24 0.05
C ARG A 272 -7.93 3.51 0.46
N VAL A 273 -7.42 4.33 1.37
CA VAL A 273 -8.11 5.56 1.80
C VAL A 273 -8.26 6.55 0.64
N LEU A 274 -7.23 6.72 -0.18
CA LEU A 274 -7.31 7.54 -1.39
C LEU A 274 -8.36 6.99 -2.36
N ARG A 275 -8.34 5.68 -2.65
CA ARG A 275 -9.31 5.01 -3.53
C ARG A 275 -10.75 5.28 -3.09
N PHE A 276 -11.09 4.87 -1.87
CA PHE A 276 -12.44 4.97 -1.33
C PHE A 276 -12.92 6.42 -1.24
N THR A 277 -12.04 7.35 -0.85
CA THR A 277 -12.42 8.77 -0.77
C THR A 277 -12.64 9.36 -2.17
N LEU A 278 -11.80 9.08 -3.17
CA LEU A 278 -12.00 9.55 -4.55
C LEU A 278 -13.23 8.91 -5.21
N GLN A 279 -13.47 7.62 -5.01
CA GLN A 279 -14.73 6.96 -5.40
C GLN A 279 -15.93 7.62 -4.72
N PHE A 280 -15.82 7.98 -3.43
CA PHE A 280 -16.89 8.64 -2.69
C PHE A 280 -17.18 10.08 -3.17
N LEU A 281 -16.20 10.79 -3.73
CA LEU A 281 -16.39 12.13 -4.28
C LEU A 281 -16.88 12.11 -5.75
N PHE A 282 -16.39 11.17 -6.58
CA PHE A 282 -16.59 11.23 -8.04
C PHE A 282 -17.34 10.03 -8.65
N HIS A 283 -17.30 8.84 -8.05
CA HIS A 283 -17.82 7.60 -8.64
C HIS A 283 -18.51 6.71 -7.59
N ARG A 284 -19.46 7.31 -6.84
CA ARG A 284 -20.12 6.69 -5.67
C ARG A 284 -20.81 5.37 -5.99
N SER A 285 -21.22 5.16 -7.24
CA SER A 285 -21.84 3.92 -7.72
C SER A 285 -20.93 2.70 -7.61
N ARG A 286 -19.60 2.88 -7.52
CA ARG A 286 -18.60 1.83 -7.26
C ARG A 286 -18.59 1.35 -5.81
N LEU A 287 -19.22 2.10 -4.90
CA LEU A 287 -19.25 1.83 -3.46
C LEU A 287 -20.57 1.17 -3.04
N GLY A 288 -20.46 0.26 -2.07
CA GLY A 288 -21.56 -0.42 -1.42
C GLY A 288 -22.57 0.57 -0.80
N PRO A 289 -23.85 0.16 -0.67
CA PRO A 289 -24.90 1.03 -0.16
C PRO A 289 -24.61 1.52 1.27
N THR A 290 -23.97 0.69 2.10
CA THR A 290 -23.58 1.06 3.48
C THR A 290 -22.56 2.19 3.49
N PHE A 291 -21.51 2.10 2.64
CA PHE A 291 -20.48 3.13 2.55
C PHE A 291 -21.06 4.44 1.99
N ARG A 292 -21.85 4.35 0.91
CA ARG A 292 -22.57 5.52 0.35
C ARG A 292 -23.46 6.20 1.40
N GLY A 293 -24.12 5.42 2.25
CA GLY A 293 -25.02 5.90 3.30
C GLY A 293 -24.34 6.54 4.51
N LEU A 294 -23.01 6.42 4.69
CA LEU A 294 -22.29 6.96 5.86
C LEU A 294 -22.65 8.42 6.25
N PRO A 295 -22.86 9.39 5.32
CA PRO A 295 -23.26 10.76 5.66
C PRO A 295 -24.55 10.89 6.46
N THR A 296 -25.47 9.92 6.36
CA THR A 296 -26.72 9.88 7.18
C THR A 296 -26.50 9.40 8.62
N ASN A 297 -25.26 9.07 8.97
CA ASN A 297 -24.85 8.47 10.24
C ASN A 297 -25.62 7.16 10.59
N PRO A 298 -25.67 6.16 9.68
CA PRO A 298 -26.45 4.94 9.88
C PRO A 298 -25.93 4.08 11.06
N LEU A 299 -24.63 4.19 11.36
CA LEU A 299 -23.95 3.49 12.45
C LEU A 299 -24.11 4.20 13.82
N LYS A 300 -24.81 5.34 13.87
CA LYS A 300 -25.03 6.14 15.09
C LYS A 300 -23.73 6.53 15.79
N ALA A 301 -22.75 6.94 15.00
CA ALA A 301 -21.50 7.50 15.44
C ALA A 301 -21.71 8.70 16.37
N VAL A 302 -20.89 8.76 17.43
CA VAL A 302 -20.82 9.92 18.31
C VAL A 302 -19.92 10.94 17.63
N LEU A 303 -20.53 11.85 16.90
CA LEU A 303 -19.83 12.99 16.32
C LEU A 303 -19.46 13.99 17.44
N PRO A 304 -18.31 14.69 17.35
CA PRO A 304 -17.97 15.77 18.28
C PRO A 304 -19.09 16.80 18.33
N GLY A 305 -19.68 17.01 19.50
CA GLY A 305 -20.77 17.98 19.66
C GLY A 305 -20.28 19.39 19.35
N GLY A 306 -21.09 20.17 18.62
CA GLY A 306 -20.81 21.56 18.22
C GLY A 306 -20.79 22.55 19.40
N GLY A 307 -19.87 22.37 20.34
CA GLY A 307 -19.67 23.19 21.52
C GLY A 307 -18.29 23.84 21.54
N ALA A 308 -18.27 25.17 21.59
CA ALA A 308 -17.09 26.04 21.79
C ALA A 308 -15.93 25.97 20.77
N ALA A 309 -15.77 24.90 19.98
CA ALA A 309 -14.84 24.83 18.85
C ALA A 309 -15.45 25.32 17.52
N ALA A 310 -16.69 25.82 17.53
CA ALA A 310 -17.38 26.40 16.37
C ALA A 310 -16.90 27.83 16.05
N ALA A 311 -15.59 28.06 16.11
CA ALA A 311 -14.92 29.34 15.84
C ALA A 311 -14.05 29.31 14.58
N ASP A 312 -13.70 28.12 14.07
CA ASP A 312 -12.94 27.94 12.83
C ASP A 312 -13.88 27.60 11.67
N GLY A 313 -13.85 28.41 10.60
CA GLY A 313 -14.79 28.31 9.47
C GLY A 313 -14.79 26.96 8.73
N LEU A 314 -13.69 26.20 8.86
CA LEU A 314 -13.51 24.87 8.27
C LEU A 314 -14.54 23.84 8.70
N CYS A 315 -14.97 23.87 9.97
CA CYS A 315 -15.99 22.95 10.46
C CYS A 315 -17.32 23.17 9.71
N GLY A 316 -17.65 24.43 9.42
CA GLY A 316 -18.86 24.81 8.67
C GLY A 316 -18.79 24.41 7.18
N ASP A 317 -17.62 24.51 6.55
CA ASP A 317 -17.42 24.10 5.16
C ASP A 317 -17.63 22.59 4.98
N VAL A 318 -17.03 21.77 5.84
CA VAL A 318 -17.18 20.30 5.78
C VAL A 318 -18.59 19.86 6.18
N ASP A 319 -19.23 20.52 7.15
CA ASP A 319 -20.63 20.27 7.49
C ASP A 319 -21.57 20.59 6.32
N ALA A 320 -21.32 21.68 5.58
CA ALA A 320 -22.10 22.03 4.39
C ALA A 320 -21.95 21.00 3.26
N LEU A 321 -20.73 20.50 3.01
CA LEU A 321 -20.50 19.41 2.05
C LEU A 321 -21.22 18.13 2.48
N PHE A 322 -21.09 17.73 3.75
CA PHE A 322 -21.73 16.51 4.26
C PHE A 322 -23.26 16.59 4.30
N SER A 323 -23.84 17.79 4.44
CA SER A 323 -25.28 18.00 4.27
C SER A 323 -25.77 17.66 2.85
N VAL A 324 -24.97 17.92 1.81
CA VAL A 324 -25.32 17.55 0.42
C VAL A 324 -25.07 16.07 0.16
N LEU A 325 -24.00 15.50 0.73
CA LEU A 325 -23.70 14.07 0.62
C LEU A 325 -24.72 13.15 1.31
N ALA A 326 -25.49 13.70 2.26
CA ALA A 326 -26.57 13.04 3.00
C ALA A 326 -27.95 13.15 2.33
N ASP A 327 -28.07 13.88 1.21
CA ASP A 327 -29.31 13.99 0.44
C ASP A 327 -29.68 12.63 -0.20
N GLU A 328 -30.96 12.25 -0.16
CA GLU A 328 -31.45 10.98 -0.69
C GLU A 328 -31.20 10.83 -2.19
N ASP A 329 -31.39 11.89 -2.98
CA ASP A 329 -31.13 11.87 -4.43
C ASP A 329 -29.63 11.68 -4.70
N VAL A 330 -28.78 12.26 -3.85
CA VAL A 330 -27.32 12.17 -3.96
C VAL A 330 -26.82 10.77 -3.58
N ILE A 331 -27.40 10.13 -2.54
CA ILE A 331 -27.09 8.75 -2.13
C ILE A 331 -27.60 7.71 -3.16
N ALA A 332 -28.79 7.94 -3.72
CA ALA A 332 -29.44 7.05 -4.67
C ALA A 332 -28.79 7.09 -6.07
N ALA A 333 -28.08 8.17 -6.43
CA ALA A 333 -27.41 8.31 -7.71
C ALA A 333 -26.39 7.19 -7.98
N THR A 334 -26.67 6.36 -8.98
CA THR A 334 -25.79 5.24 -9.42
C THR A 334 -25.21 5.39 -10.83
N GLU A 335 -25.65 6.38 -11.62
CA GLU A 335 -25.23 6.51 -13.03
C GLU A 335 -24.28 7.68 -13.30
N ALA A 336 -24.49 8.83 -12.64
CA ALA A 336 -23.64 10.02 -12.79
C ALA A 336 -23.62 10.82 -11.47
N THR A 337 -22.56 11.60 -11.24
CA THR A 337 -22.51 12.51 -10.08
C THR A 337 -23.55 13.61 -10.25
N PRO A 338 -24.45 13.86 -9.26
CA PRO A 338 -25.43 14.92 -9.35
C PRO A 338 -24.80 16.31 -9.43
N ASP A 339 -25.43 17.22 -10.17
CA ASP A 339 -24.97 18.62 -10.30
C ASP A 339 -24.82 19.32 -8.94
N ALA A 340 -25.72 19.04 -8.00
CA ALA A 340 -25.65 19.55 -6.63
C ALA A 340 -24.36 19.12 -5.90
N LEU A 341 -23.91 17.87 -6.09
CA LEU A 341 -22.66 17.40 -5.52
C LEU A 341 -21.45 18.04 -6.22
N ARG A 342 -21.45 18.15 -7.56
CA ARG A 342 -20.36 18.86 -8.28
C ARG A 342 -20.22 20.32 -7.83
N GLN A 343 -21.33 21.03 -7.62
CA GLN A 343 -21.33 22.39 -7.08
C GLN A 343 -20.86 22.46 -5.62
N ALA A 344 -21.25 21.50 -4.78
CA ALA A 344 -20.79 21.42 -3.39
C ALA A 344 -19.29 21.15 -3.29
N LEU A 345 -18.74 20.27 -4.14
CA LEU A 345 -17.30 20.00 -4.23
C LEU A 345 -16.52 21.22 -4.71
N ALA A 346 -16.98 21.87 -5.77
CA ALA A 346 -16.37 23.10 -6.30
C ALA A 346 -16.26 24.18 -5.22
N LYS A 347 -17.37 24.42 -4.49
CA LYS A 347 -17.42 25.35 -3.37
C LYS A 347 -16.52 24.92 -2.20
N TYR A 348 -16.51 23.64 -1.84
CA TYR A 348 -15.75 23.14 -0.70
C TYR A 348 -14.24 23.21 -0.91
N PHE A 349 -13.76 22.95 -2.12
CA PHE A 349 -12.33 23.01 -2.47
C PHE A 349 -11.88 24.41 -2.96
N ASP A 350 -12.81 25.36 -3.12
CA ASP A 350 -12.58 26.69 -3.71
C ASP A 350 -11.98 26.63 -5.14
N ILE A 351 -12.60 25.80 -5.98
CA ILE A 351 -12.17 25.56 -7.37
C ILE A 351 -13.34 25.73 -8.38
N PRO A 352 -13.06 26.03 -9.65
CA PRO A 352 -14.07 26.06 -10.70
C PRO A 352 -14.78 24.71 -10.90
N VAL A 353 -16.07 24.75 -11.25
CA VAL A 353 -16.90 23.53 -11.40
C VAL A 353 -16.48 22.68 -12.60
N GLU A 354 -15.88 23.30 -13.62
CA GLU A 354 -15.27 22.63 -14.76
C GLU A 354 -14.05 21.78 -14.36
N TRP A 355 -13.29 22.17 -13.32
CA TRP A 355 -12.21 21.34 -12.80
C TRP A 355 -12.77 20.09 -12.12
N VAL A 356 -13.87 20.21 -11.34
CA VAL A 356 -14.55 19.06 -10.74
C VAL A 356 -15.05 18.09 -11.82
N ALA A 357 -15.62 18.59 -12.92
CA ALA A 357 -16.05 17.75 -14.04
C ALA A 357 -14.87 17.07 -14.77
N ALA A 358 -13.74 17.75 -14.94
CA ALA A 358 -12.52 17.16 -15.50
C ALA A 358 -11.89 16.10 -14.57
N MET A 359 -11.90 16.33 -13.25
CA MET A 359 -11.50 15.34 -12.24
C MET A 359 -12.40 14.09 -12.27
N GLU A 360 -13.72 14.28 -12.37
CA GLU A 360 -14.70 13.20 -12.51
C GLU A 360 -14.47 12.39 -13.80
N ARG A 361 -14.21 13.05 -14.93
CA ARG A 361 -13.87 12.44 -16.23
C ARG A 361 -12.60 11.57 -16.14
N ASP A 362 -11.54 12.08 -15.53
CA ASP A 362 -10.28 11.34 -15.36
C ASP A 362 -10.49 10.07 -14.52
N PHE A 363 -11.19 10.20 -13.39
CA PHE A 363 -11.47 9.07 -12.49
C PHE A 363 -12.52 8.08 -13.05
N ALA A 364 -13.40 8.54 -13.94
CA ALA A 364 -14.41 7.71 -14.60
C ALA A 364 -13.76 6.61 -15.44
N LYS A 365 -12.72 6.95 -16.20
CA LYS A 365 -12.00 5.99 -17.03
C LYS A 365 -11.21 5.00 -16.15
N GLY A 366 -10.56 5.45 -15.07
CA GLY A 366 -9.99 4.57 -14.05
C GLY A 366 -9.13 5.27 -13.00
N GLU A 367 -8.55 4.49 -12.09
CA GLU A 367 -7.69 4.99 -10.99
C GLU A 367 -6.22 5.23 -11.43
N SER A 368 -5.99 5.19 -12.75
CA SER A 368 -4.70 5.21 -13.44
C SER A 368 -3.88 6.46 -13.15
N HIS A 369 -2.78 6.30 -12.42
CA HIS A 369 -1.73 7.30 -12.29
C HIS A 369 -0.36 6.63 -12.28
N LEU A 370 0.68 7.34 -12.75
CA LEU A 370 2.03 6.81 -12.83
C LEU A 370 2.59 6.50 -11.44
N ALA A 371 2.67 7.52 -10.57
CA ALA A 371 3.20 7.31 -9.23
C ALA A 371 2.80 8.41 -8.24
N ALA A 372 2.89 8.07 -6.95
CA ALA A 372 2.81 8.99 -5.82
C ALA A 372 3.90 8.67 -4.81
N ALA A 373 4.66 9.69 -4.40
CA ALA A 373 5.50 9.61 -3.21
C ALA A 373 4.62 9.82 -1.97
N VAL A 374 4.80 9.01 -0.94
CA VAL A 374 4.05 9.11 0.32
C VAL A 374 5.03 9.14 1.48
N THR A 375 4.93 10.16 2.32
CA THR A 375 5.81 10.38 3.48
C THR A 375 5.09 9.97 4.77
N PHE A 376 5.73 9.12 5.57
CA PHE A 376 5.30 8.76 6.91
C PHE A 376 6.29 9.24 7.98
N TYR A 377 5.77 9.45 9.19
CA TYR A 377 6.54 9.65 10.42
C TYR A 377 6.44 8.41 11.31
N PRO A 378 7.52 7.96 11.94
CA PRO A 378 7.44 6.86 12.90
C PRO A 378 6.74 7.31 14.18
N ASN A 379 5.78 6.51 14.65
CA ASN A 379 5.09 6.71 15.92
C ASN A 379 5.97 6.19 17.06
N VAL A 380 7.01 6.94 17.44
CA VAL A 380 8.05 6.50 18.40
C VAL A 380 7.58 6.55 19.86
N ALA A 381 8.03 5.58 20.66
CA ALA A 381 7.79 5.58 22.10
C ALA A 381 8.61 6.69 22.77
N THR A 382 7.98 7.40 23.70
CA THR A 382 8.51 8.65 24.28
C THR A 382 8.32 8.73 25.79
N ASP A 383 7.68 7.73 26.40
CA ASP A 383 7.68 7.56 27.84
C ASP A 383 9.01 6.94 28.29
N ALA A 384 9.59 7.49 29.36
CA ALA A 384 10.92 7.10 29.81
C ALA A 384 10.96 5.69 30.41
N ASP A 385 9.86 5.23 31.04
CA ASP A 385 9.79 3.90 31.64
C ASP A 385 9.63 2.83 30.55
N ASP A 386 8.81 3.10 29.52
CA ASP A 386 8.65 2.23 28.34
C ASP A 386 9.98 2.04 27.59
N VAL A 387 10.68 3.15 27.30
CA VAL A 387 11.99 3.13 26.61
C VAL A 387 13.05 2.41 27.46
N ALA A 388 13.07 2.62 28.78
CA ALA A 388 13.98 1.91 29.68
C ALA A 388 13.70 0.40 29.74
N ALA A 389 12.43 -0.01 29.79
CA ALA A 389 12.03 -1.42 29.76
C ALA A 389 12.49 -2.12 28.47
N PHE A 390 12.29 -1.45 27.32
CA PHE A 390 12.73 -1.93 26.02
C PHE A 390 14.24 -2.15 25.93
N HIS A 391 15.05 -1.16 26.32
CA HIS A 391 16.51 -1.28 26.29
C HIS A 391 17.05 -2.33 27.28
N ALA A 392 16.42 -2.49 28.44
CA ALA A 392 16.80 -3.52 29.41
C ALA A 392 16.59 -4.93 28.85
N ALA A 393 15.45 -5.18 28.19
CA ALA A 393 15.15 -6.45 27.52
C ALA A 393 16.13 -6.75 26.38
N HIS A 394 16.38 -5.77 25.51
CA HIS A 394 17.25 -5.94 24.32
C HIS A 394 18.74 -6.08 24.68
N THR A 395 19.23 -5.36 25.70
CA THR A 395 20.60 -5.52 26.21
C THR A 395 20.82 -6.94 26.75
N LYS A 396 19.84 -7.47 27.50
CA LYS A 396 19.86 -8.85 27.99
C LYS A 396 19.89 -9.86 26.84
N ALA A 397 19.02 -9.71 25.84
CA ALA A 397 18.98 -10.59 24.66
C ALA A 397 20.31 -10.60 23.89
N ARG A 398 20.89 -9.42 23.63
CA ARG A 398 22.22 -9.27 22.99
C ARG A 398 23.32 -9.97 23.80
N SER A 399 23.30 -9.86 25.14
CA SER A 399 24.29 -10.52 26.01
C SER A 399 24.19 -12.05 25.99
N THR A 400 22.99 -12.61 25.81
CA THR A 400 22.78 -14.07 25.73
C THR A 400 23.07 -14.68 24.36
N ALA A 401 23.17 -13.87 23.31
CA ALA A 401 23.47 -14.31 21.95
C ALA A 401 24.99 -14.42 21.65
N ALA A 402 25.85 -13.99 22.59
CA ALA A 402 27.30 -13.95 22.37
C ALA A 402 27.99 -15.28 22.73
N ALA A 403 28.62 -15.92 21.73
CA ALA A 403 29.57 -17.03 21.94
C ALA A 403 30.56 -17.16 20.76
N PRO A 404 31.83 -17.56 20.99
CA PRO A 404 32.68 -17.34 22.16
C PRO A 404 33.58 -16.10 21.96
N ALA A 405 34.36 -15.74 22.99
CA ALA A 405 35.22 -14.56 22.96
C ALA A 405 36.34 -14.63 21.90
N ILE A 406 36.47 -13.57 21.09
CA ILE A 406 37.74 -13.18 20.45
C ILE A 406 38.46 -12.26 21.43
N GLU A 407 39.77 -12.45 21.60
CA GLU A 407 40.56 -11.77 22.63
C GLU A 407 40.51 -10.23 22.50
N ALA A 408 40.12 -9.56 23.59
CA ALA A 408 40.02 -8.11 23.64
C ALA A 408 41.41 -7.45 23.73
N VAL A 409 41.80 -6.71 22.69
CA VAL A 409 42.91 -5.75 22.78
C VAL A 409 42.45 -4.57 23.63
N SER A 410 43.16 -4.32 24.74
CA SER A 410 42.75 -3.31 25.73
C SER A 410 43.02 -1.87 25.25
N PRO A 411 42.03 -0.95 25.31
CA PRO A 411 42.30 0.48 25.19
C PRO A 411 42.87 1.04 26.50
N THR A 412 43.75 2.03 26.38
CA THR A 412 44.48 2.64 27.51
C THR A 412 43.69 3.73 28.22
N THR A 413 44.03 3.98 29.49
CA THR A 413 43.29 4.82 30.44
C THR A 413 43.43 6.34 30.21
N ALA A 414 42.32 7.08 30.36
CA ALA A 414 42.33 8.50 30.73
C ALA A 414 41.10 8.86 31.60
N ASN A 415 41.35 9.64 32.65
CA ASN A 415 40.49 9.83 33.83
C ASN A 415 39.14 10.55 33.61
N ALA A 416 38.21 10.31 34.54
CA ALA A 416 36.90 10.96 34.63
C ALA A 416 36.90 12.25 35.48
N THR A 417 36.01 13.18 35.14
CA THR A 417 35.32 14.10 36.08
C THR A 417 34.00 14.58 35.46
N SER A 418 32.90 14.42 36.20
CA SER A 418 31.62 15.15 36.03
C SER A 418 31.49 16.14 37.21
N PRO A 419 30.67 17.22 37.18
CA PRO A 419 29.21 17.13 37.00
C PRO A 419 28.48 18.35 36.37
N VAL A 420 27.14 18.24 36.40
CA VAL A 420 26.08 19.26 36.20
C VAL A 420 25.52 19.35 34.78
N ALA A 421 24.19 19.47 34.73
CA ALA A 421 23.34 19.23 33.57
C ALA A 421 22.99 20.50 32.81
N ASP A 422 22.96 20.36 31.48
CA ASP A 422 21.92 20.86 30.59
C ASP A 422 21.81 19.83 29.44
N GLN A 423 20.61 19.38 29.09
CA GLN A 423 20.31 18.72 27.81
C GLN A 423 19.71 19.80 26.90
N PRO A 424 20.14 19.91 25.63
CA PRO A 424 19.91 18.86 24.64
C PRO A 424 21.17 18.41 23.88
N ASP A 425 20.98 17.50 22.93
CA ASP A 425 22.00 16.87 22.06
C ASP A 425 23.12 16.10 22.78
N THR A 426 22.83 14.83 23.10
CA THR A 426 23.88 13.82 23.23
C THR A 426 24.58 13.66 21.88
N ALA A 427 25.81 14.18 21.77
CA ALA A 427 26.65 14.04 20.58
C ALA A 427 26.85 12.55 20.21
N THR A 428 26.13 12.09 19.18
CA THR A 428 26.19 10.71 18.70
C THR A 428 27.56 10.40 18.12
N THR A 429 28.17 9.28 18.51
CA THR A 429 29.52 8.92 18.07
C THR A 429 29.47 8.18 16.72
N PRO A 430 30.18 8.63 15.67
CA PRO A 430 30.17 7.93 14.39
C PRO A 430 30.63 6.47 14.54
N GLY A 431 29.81 5.52 14.06
CA GLY A 431 30.00 4.08 14.27
C GLY A 431 29.13 3.44 15.36
N THR A 432 28.19 4.18 15.98
CA THR A 432 27.22 3.60 16.93
C THR A 432 25.92 3.13 16.27
N VAL A 433 25.21 2.24 16.97
CA VAL A 433 23.85 1.79 16.65
C VAL A 433 22.91 2.18 17.79
N GLU A 434 21.80 2.84 17.47
CA GLU A 434 20.71 3.21 18.38
C GLU A 434 19.45 2.39 18.03
N ASP A 435 18.71 1.90 19.02
CA ASP A 435 17.44 1.18 18.80
C ASP A 435 16.28 2.08 19.25
N ILE A 436 15.38 2.45 18.33
CA ILE A 436 14.28 3.38 18.54
C ILE A 436 12.95 2.58 18.63
N PRO A 437 12.37 2.37 19.84
CA PRO A 437 11.12 1.64 20.01
C PRO A 437 9.88 2.40 19.49
N LEU A 438 8.85 1.65 19.07
CA LEU A 438 7.63 2.20 18.48
C LEU A 438 6.45 2.16 19.48
N ARG A 439 5.71 3.27 19.59
CA ARG A 439 4.68 3.48 20.62
C ARG A 439 3.44 2.61 20.46
N ASN A 440 3.04 2.35 19.22
CA ASN A 440 1.81 1.63 18.87
C ASN A 440 2.08 0.67 17.69
N PRO A 441 1.33 -0.44 17.56
CA PRO A 441 2.03 -1.70 17.40
C PRO A 441 1.49 -2.57 16.25
N HIS A 442 2.40 -3.16 15.46
CA HIS A 442 2.17 -4.04 14.30
C HIS A 442 1.30 -3.51 13.14
N ASP A 443 0.46 -2.50 13.39
CA ASP A 443 -0.45 -1.87 12.43
C ASP A 443 -0.44 -0.33 12.51
N GLU A 444 0.03 0.26 13.63
CA GLU A 444 -0.10 1.69 13.96
C GLU A 444 1.26 2.38 14.21
N SER A 445 2.32 1.82 13.64
CA SER A 445 3.70 2.28 13.82
C SER A 445 4.06 3.53 12.99
N TRP A 446 3.20 3.94 12.05
CA TRP A 446 3.48 4.99 11.07
C TRP A 446 2.30 5.94 10.91
N CYS A 447 2.60 7.24 10.92
CA CYS A 447 1.61 8.31 10.80
C CYS A 447 1.80 9.03 9.46
N LEU A 448 0.71 9.21 8.71
CA LEU A 448 0.79 9.81 7.37
C LEU A 448 1.09 11.31 7.43
N GLY A 449 2.13 11.76 6.73
CA GLY A 449 2.60 13.14 6.71
C GLY A 449 2.23 13.92 5.44
N LYS A 450 2.59 13.38 4.27
CA LYS A 450 2.43 14.01 2.95
C LYS A 450 2.11 12.95 1.89
N VAL A 451 1.30 13.31 0.90
CA VAL A 451 1.18 12.59 -0.37
C VAL A 451 1.59 13.55 -1.50
N ASN A 452 2.32 13.06 -2.50
CA ASN A 452 2.78 13.88 -3.62
C ASN A 452 2.79 13.08 -4.93
N PHE A 453 1.89 13.38 -5.85
CA PHE A 453 1.85 12.77 -7.18
C PHE A 453 2.80 13.43 -8.19
N GLY A 454 3.45 14.54 -7.78
CA GLY A 454 4.03 15.53 -8.65
C GLY A 454 5.36 15.19 -9.30
N SER A 455 6.43 15.27 -8.51
CA SER A 455 7.79 15.00 -8.98
C SER A 455 8.32 13.83 -8.17
N THR A 456 8.31 12.64 -8.77
CA THR A 456 8.76 11.41 -8.12
C THR A 456 10.28 11.30 -8.11
N ARG A 457 10.96 12.35 -7.61
CA ARG A 457 12.43 12.43 -7.39
C ARG A 457 12.96 11.21 -6.64
N VAL A 458 12.16 10.68 -5.72
CA VAL A 458 12.36 9.41 -5.02
C VAL A 458 12.75 8.27 -5.96
N MET A 459 12.23 8.18 -7.20
CA MET A 459 12.65 7.16 -8.19
C MET A 459 14.11 7.32 -8.65
N ALA A 460 14.61 8.55 -8.74
CA ALA A 460 16.02 8.82 -9.04
C ALA A 460 16.89 8.52 -7.81
N GLU A 461 16.52 9.04 -6.64
CA GLU A 461 17.22 8.80 -5.38
C GLU A 461 17.36 7.28 -5.09
N LEU A 462 16.28 6.51 -5.29
CA LEU A 462 16.27 5.04 -5.22
C LEU A 462 17.24 4.36 -6.19
N THR A 463 17.38 4.90 -7.40
CA THR A 463 18.27 4.35 -8.42
C THR A 463 19.72 4.55 -8.01
N GLN A 464 20.08 5.75 -7.55
CA GLN A 464 21.40 6.08 -7.01
C GLN A 464 21.76 5.23 -5.78
N LEU A 465 20.82 5.04 -4.84
CA LEU A 465 21.04 4.27 -3.62
C LEU A 465 21.30 2.78 -3.91
N ASN A 466 20.71 2.23 -4.98
CA ASN A 466 21.02 0.88 -5.45
C ASN A 466 22.46 0.75 -6.00
N GLU A 467 23.15 1.84 -6.37
CA GLU A 467 24.56 1.80 -6.80
C GLU A 467 25.53 1.60 -5.62
N VAL A 468 25.21 2.15 -4.44
CA VAL A 468 26.05 2.06 -3.23
C VAL A 468 25.67 0.91 -2.29
N LYS A 469 24.67 0.09 -2.66
CA LYS A 469 24.07 -0.93 -1.79
C LYS A 469 25.03 -1.93 -1.17
N GLU A 470 26.01 -2.42 -1.95
CA GLU A 470 26.88 -3.53 -1.53
C GLU A 470 27.87 -3.03 -0.46
N GLY A 471 28.53 -1.90 -0.71
CA GLY A 471 29.41 -1.26 0.28
C GLY A 471 28.66 -0.83 1.54
N LEU A 472 27.41 -0.36 1.40
CA LEU A 472 26.56 0.00 2.53
C LEU A 472 26.12 -1.23 3.35
N PHE A 473 25.77 -2.34 2.69
CA PHE A 473 25.49 -3.61 3.34
C PHE A 473 26.70 -4.12 4.12
N ASP A 474 27.89 -4.15 3.51
CA ASP A 474 29.13 -4.58 4.16
C ASP A 474 29.44 -3.73 5.40
N ALA A 475 29.30 -2.40 5.30
CA ALA A 475 29.52 -1.49 6.42
C ALA A 475 28.54 -1.74 7.59
N VAL A 476 27.28 -2.07 7.30
CA VAL A 476 26.25 -2.32 8.32
C VAL A 476 26.31 -3.74 8.89
N ALA A 477 26.66 -4.74 8.09
CA ALA A 477 26.84 -6.13 8.53
C ALA A 477 27.99 -6.27 9.55
N LEU A 478 29.04 -5.46 9.41
CA LEU A 478 30.12 -5.36 10.40
C LEU A 478 29.65 -4.79 11.76
N MET A 479 28.56 -4.02 11.80
CA MET A 479 27.97 -3.50 13.03
C MET A 479 27.01 -4.50 13.70
N THR A 480 26.28 -5.33 12.92
CA THR A 480 25.47 -6.44 13.46
C THR A 480 25.39 -7.64 12.50
N PRO A 481 25.78 -8.87 12.88
CA PRO A 481 25.76 -10.03 11.98
C PRO A 481 24.39 -10.63 11.62
N SER A 482 23.30 -10.23 12.29
CA SER A 482 22.02 -10.95 12.29
C SER A 482 20.95 -10.41 11.31
N ILE A 483 21.35 -9.66 10.28
CA ILE A 483 20.41 -8.97 9.39
C ILE A 483 19.73 -9.96 8.43
N ARG A 484 18.47 -10.30 8.71
CA ARG A 484 17.50 -10.85 7.75
C ARG A 484 16.39 -9.82 7.46
N SER A 485 15.69 -10.03 6.34
CA SER A 485 15.57 -8.99 5.32
C SER A 485 14.50 -9.50 4.27
N PHE A 486 13.55 -8.72 3.72
CA PHE A 486 12.78 -8.97 2.43
C PHE A 486 12.04 -7.72 1.85
N MET A 487 12.36 -7.26 0.62
CA MET A 487 11.61 -6.37 -0.30
C MET A 487 12.50 -5.92 -1.48
N LEU A 488 12.16 -6.35 -2.70
CA LEU A 488 12.81 -5.93 -3.96
C LEU A 488 11.99 -4.84 -4.66
N THR A 489 12.64 -3.79 -5.15
CA THR A 489 11.99 -2.69 -5.90
C THR A 489 11.49 -3.17 -7.27
N GLN A 490 10.19 -3.40 -7.41
CA GLN A 490 9.59 -3.94 -8.64
C GLN A 490 9.13 -2.88 -9.66
N TYR A 491 9.60 -1.63 -9.54
CA TYR A 491 9.23 -0.47 -10.38
C TYR A 491 9.14 -0.73 -11.89
N ARG A 492 9.97 -1.62 -12.45
CA ARG A 492 9.90 -2.01 -13.88
C ARG A 492 8.63 -2.78 -14.22
N MET A 493 8.23 -3.71 -13.36
CA MET A 493 7.01 -4.51 -13.51
C MET A 493 5.78 -3.65 -13.25
N ASP A 494 5.80 -2.82 -12.19
CA ASP A 494 4.70 -1.90 -11.89
C ASP A 494 4.52 -0.83 -12.98
N PHE A 495 5.61 -0.30 -13.55
CA PHE A 495 5.53 0.62 -14.70
C PHE A 495 4.97 -0.06 -15.95
N ALA A 496 5.40 -1.29 -16.26
CA ALA A 496 4.85 -2.07 -17.38
C ALA A 496 3.34 -2.37 -17.17
N ALA A 497 2.95 -2.71 -15.95
CA ALA A 497 1.56 -2.92 -15.57
C ALA A 497 0.74 -1.62 -15.69
N TYR A 498 1.27 -0.50 -15.20
CA TYR A 498 0.66 0.83 -15.33
C TYR A 498 0.40 1.21 -16.79
N LEU A 499 1.41 1.09 -17.67
CA LEU A 499 1.21 1.33 -19.11
C LEU A 499 0.11 0.44 -19.68
N LYS A 500 0.13 -0.86 -19.36
CA LYS A 500 -0.93 -1.80 -19.78
C LYS A 500 -2.31 -1.41 -19.25
N THR A 501 -2.42 -0.91 -18.02
CA THR A 501 -3.68 -0.41 -17.46
C THR A 501 -4.17 0.82 -18.22
N VAL A 502 -3.30 1.79 -18.52
CA VAL A 502 -3.64 2.96 -19.35
C VAL A 502 -4.12 2.51 -20.73
N GLU A 503 -3.39 1.63 -21.40
CA GLU A 503 -3.76 1.06 -22.71
C GLU A 503 -5.08 0.28 -22.68
N THR A 504 -5.39 -0.41 -21.58
CA THR A 504 -6.66 -1.15 -21.42
C THR A 504 -7.85 -0.22 -21.22
N VAL A 505 -7.64 0.90 -20.52
CA VAL A 505 -8.69 1.86 -20.14
C VAL A 505 -8.95 2.89 -21.24
N TYR A 506 -7.89 3.46 -21.80
CA TYR A 506 -7.93 4.57 -22.75
C TYR A 506 -7.72 4.09 -24.21
N GLY A 507 -7.24 2.85 -24.42
CA GLY A 507 -6.84 2.35 -25.73
C GLY A 507 -5.47 2.88 -26.18
N ALA A 508 -5.03 2.39 -27.34
CA ALA A 508 -3.76 2.70 -28.01
C ALA A 508 -3.31 4.16 -27.84
N ARG A 509 -2.22 4.42 -27.10
CA ARG A 509 -1.57 5.74 -27.03
C ARG A 509 -0.37 5.82 -27.98
N THR A 510 -0.04 7.03 -28.47
CA THR A 510 1.04 7.22 -29.45
C THR A 510 2.45 7.10 -28.86
N ALA A 511 2.68 7.68 -27.68
CA ALA A 511 3.93 7.64 -26.94
C ALA A 511 3.77 8.21 -25.53
N PHE A 512 4.52 7.68 -24.56
CA PHE A 512 4.72 8.32 -23.26
C PHE A 512 5.50 9.63 -23.45
N THR A 513 4.82 10.77 -23.36
CA THR A 513 5.43 12.07 -23.70
C THR A 513 5.78 12.85 -22.42
N ILE A 514 7.08 13.00 -22.18
CA ILE A 514 7.61 13.80 -21.08
C ILE A 514 7.63 15.28 -21.50
N VAL A 515 6.94 16.14 -20.75
CA VAL A 515 6.87 17.58 -21.03
C VAL A 515 7.75 18.34 -20.05
N LEU A 516 8.72 19.07 -20.59
CA LEU A 516 9.60 19.98 -19.85
C LEU A 516 8.96 21.37 -19.81
N SER A 517 8.70 21.94 -18.62
CA SER A 517 8.26 23.34 -18.54
C SER A 517 9.42 24.30 -18.77
N ASP A 518 9.16 25.37 -19.53
CA ASP A 518 10.16 26.39 -19.85
C ASP A 518 10.56 27.26 -18.64
N ASP A 519 9.77 27.25 -17.56
CA ASP A 519 9.95 28.03 -16.34
C ASP A 519 10.41 27.19 -15.11
N GLN A 520 10.70 25.89 -15.32
CA GLN A 520 11.21 24.98 -14.29
C GLN A 520 12.69 24.66 -14.58
N PRO A 521 13.64 25.08 -13.73
CA PRO A 521 15.06 24.81 -13.96
C PRO A 521 15.37 23.31 -13.98
N MET A 522 15.96 22.81 -15.07
CA MET A 522 16.39 21.41 -15.19
C MET A 522 17.67 21.13 -14.37
N ASP A 523 17.46 20.80 -13.10
CA ASP A 523 18.49 20.32 -12.16
C ASP A 523 18.96 18.88 -12.47
N GLY A 524 19.89 18.37 -11.65
CA GLY A 524 20.44 17.02 -11.83
C GLY A 524 19.42 15.89 -11.61
N LEU A 525 18.57 16.01 -10.58
CA LEU A 525 17.54 15.02 -10.24
C LEU A 525 16.46 14.93 -11.32
N LEU A 526 16.03 16.07 -11.87
CA LEU A 526 15.06 16.10 -12.97
C LEU A 526 15.65 15.48 -14.25
N ARG A 527 16.93 15.73 -14.57
CA ARG A 527 17.60 15.08 -15.72
C ARG A 527 17.68 13.57 -15.54
N GLU A 528 18.00 13.10 -14.35
CA GLU A 528 18.06 11.67 -14.04
C GLU A 528 16.67 11.02 -14.07
N LEU A 529 15.66 11.68 -13.53
CA LEU A 529 14.26 11.22 -13.61
C LEU A 529 13.79 11.07 -15.06
N VAL A 530 14.10 12.05 -15.93
CA VAL A 530 13.83 11.95 -17.38
C VAL A 530 14.53 10.74 -17.98
N ALA A 531 15.83 10.55 -17.69
CA ALA A 531 16.60 9.42 -18.19
C ALA A 531 16.06 8.06 -17.69
N ILE A 532 15.63 7.97 -16.42
CA ILE A 532 15.01 6.77 -15.85
C ILE A 532 13.70 6.45 -16.57
N MET A 533 12.82 7.44 -16.75
CA MET A 533 11.53 7.25 -17.44
C MET A 533 11.71 6.80 -18.89
N GLN A 534 12.69 7.35 -19.61
CA GLN A 534 13.05 6.87 -20.95
C GLN A 534 13.59 5.44 -20.92
N ASN A 535 14.54 5.14 -20.04
CA ASN A 535 15.10 3.78 -19.88
C ASN A 535 14.02 2.75 -19.53
N LEU A 536 13.01 3.12 -18.72
CA LEU A 536 11.88 2.26 -18.40
C LEU A 536 11.05 1.97 -19.65
N CYS A 537 10.68 3.00 -20.41
CA CYS A 537 9.94 2.86 -21.68
C CYS A 537 10.71 1.99 -22.70
N GLU A 538 12.01 2.22 -22.88
CA GLU A 538 12.86 1.45 -23.80
C GLU A 538 12.91 -0.03 -23.43
N ARG A 539 13.08 -0.36 -22.14
CA ARG A 539 13.13 -1.74 -21.64
C ARG A 539 11.82 -2.50 -21.90
N VAL A 540 10.69 -1.83 -21.74
CA VAL A 540 9.35 -2.42 -22.00
C VAL A 540 8.89 -2.24 -23.46
N LYS A 541 9.74 -1.65 -24.32
CA LYS A 541 9.52 -1.37 -25.75
C LYS A 541 8.29 -0.48 -26.02
N TYR A 542 8.02 0.45 -25.11
CA TYR A 542 6.96 1.45 -25.27
C TYR A 542 7.54 2.75 -25.86
N PRO A 543 6.88 3.41 -26.83
CA PRO A 543 7.39 4.64 -27.41
C PRO A 543 7.47 5.77 -26.37
N VAL A 544 8.56 6.53 -26.37
CA VAL A 544 8.79 7.66 -25.45
C VAL A 544 9.22 8.91 -26.22
N ARG A 545 8.78 10.08 -25.77
CA ARG A 545 9.14 11.39 -26.33
C ARG A 545 9.48 12.39 -25.23
N VAL A 546 10.27 13.39 -25.57
CA VAL A 546 10.55 14.56 -24.71
C VAL A 546 10.27 15.82 -25.53
N VAL A 547 9.58 16.80 -24.95
CA VAL A 547 9.15 18.03 -25.63
C VAL A 547 9.17 19.21 -24.66
N ASN A 548 9.50 20.42 -25.13
CA ASN A 548 9.33 21.63 -24.31
C ASN A 548 7.89 22.10 -24.37
N GLU A 549 7.39 22.69 -23.29
CA GLU A 549 6.02 23.15 -23.20
C GLU A 549 5.65 24.22 -24.24
N LYS A 550 6.54 25.18 -24.54
CA LYS A 550 6.38 26.17 -25.61
C LYS A 550 6.13 25.59 -27.01
N ASP A 551 6.53 24.33 -27.25
CA ASP A 551 6.32 23.65 -28.53
C ASP A 551 4.92 23.00 -28.58
N LEU A 552 4.12 23.07 -27.51
CA LEU A 552 2.76 22.53 -27.42
C LEU A 552 1.67 23.56 -27.74
N THR A 553 0.61 23.09 -28.39
CA THR A 553 -0.63 23.85 -28.64
C THR A 553 -1.83 22.94 -28.40
N PHE A 554 -2.95 23.50 -27.92
CA PHE A 554 -4.20 22.77 -27.76
C PHE A 554 -5.28 23.37 -28.68
N VAL A 555 -5.78 22.58 -29.63
CA VAL A 555 -6.74 23.01 -30.67
C VAL A 555 -7.67 21.85 -31.00
N ASP A 556 -8.97 22.12 -31.13
CA ASP A 556 -10.01 21.14 -31.49
C ASP A 556 -10.01 19.85 -30.63
N GLY A 557 -9.87 19.99 -29.30
CA GLY A 557 -9.82 18.87 -28.36
C GLY A 557 -8.50 18.07 -28.35
N LYS A 558 -7.48 18.53 -29.09
CA LYS A 558 -6.20 17.82 -29.27
C LYS A 558 -5.01 18.66 -28.81
N LEU A 559 -4.16 18.06 -27.99
CA LEU A 559 -2.83 18.58 -27.70
C LEU A 559 -1.88 18.17 -28.84
N ARG A 560 -1.09 19.12 -29.35
CA ARG A 560 -0.16 18.94 -30.47
C ARG A 560 1.19 19.53 -30.18
N ALA A 561 2.24 18.76 -30.46
CA ALA A 561 3.62 19.22 -30.44
C ALA A 561 4.06 19.66 -31.84
N THR A 562 4.72 20.82 -31.91
CA THR A 562 5.43 21.33 -33.10
C THR A 562 6.88 21.57 -32.71
N PRO A 563 7.75 20.53 -32.70
CA PRO A 563 9.09 20.65 -32.15
C PRO A 563 9.92 21.68 -32.91
N THR A 564 10.53 22.62 -32.19
CA THR A 564 11.62 23.44 -32.72
C THR A 564 12.89 22.59 -32.91
N GLU A 565 13.73 22.94 -33.91
CA GLU A 565 14.95 22.18 -34.28
C GLU A 565 15.96 22.00 -33.11
N ALA A 566 15.81 22.78 -32.04
CA ALA A 566 16.65 22.77 -30.83
C ALA A 566 15.96 22.12 -29.62
N SER A 567 15.22 21.02 -29.83
CA SER A 567 14.81 20.14 -28.71
C SER A 567 16.07 19.60 -28.00
N PRO A 568 16.11 19.55 -26.65
CA PRO A 568 17.35 19.27 -25.92
C PRO A 568 17.90 17.87 -26.20
N GLU A 569 19.21 17.77 -26.46
CA GLU A 569 19.90 16.49 -26.57
C GLU A 569 19.79 15.70 -25.25
N VAL A 570 19.32 14.45 -25.35
CA VAL A 570 19.30 13.51 -24.23
C VAL A 570 20.32 12.39 -24.48
N ALA A 571 21.05 12.02 -23.43
CA ALA A 571 22.26 11.22 -23.53
C ALA A 571 22.03 9.70 -23.68
N SER A 572 21.40 9.25 -24.77
CA SER A 572 21.60 7.89 -25.33
C SER A 572 21.01 7.69 -26.73
N PRO A 573 21.53 6.74 -27.55
CA PRO A 573 21.41 6.84 -29.02
C PRO A 573 20.26 6.06 -29.68
N THR A 574 19.38 5.39 -28.93
CA THR A 574 18.60 4.25 -29.48
C THR A 574 17.11 4.16 -29.10
N SER A 575 16.37 5.26 -29.17
CA SER A 575 14.95 5.23 -29.64
C SER A 575 14.24 6.59 -29.76
N SER A 576 14.86 7.69 -29.31
CA SER A 576 14.27 9.04 -29.35
C SER A 576 14.16 9.61 -30.78
N ILE A 577 13.27 9.05 -31.58
CA ILE A 577 12.83 9.65 -32.85
C ILE A 577 11.89 10.80 -32.49
N THR A 578 12.47 11.97 -32.21
CA THR A 578 11.74 13.24 -32.27
C THR A 578 11.19 13.36 -33.69
N PRO A 579 9.86 13.34 -33.90
CA PRO A 579 9.31 13.43 -35.25
C PRO A 579 9.71 14.76 -35.87
N SER A 580 10.17 14.76 -37.13
CA SER A 580 10.60 15.96 -37.85
C SER A 580 9.43 16.84 -38.33
N GLY A 581 8.32 16.85 -37.58
CA GLY A 581 7.05 17.47 -37.93
C GLY A 581 6.02 17.35 -36.81
N VAL A 582 4.86 17.97 -37.01
CA VAL A 582 3.77 18.06 -36.01
C VAL A 582 3.20 16.67 -35.67
N TYR A 583 2.94 16.42 -34.38
CA TYR A 583 2.26 15.21 -33.91
C TYR A 583 1.25 15.51 -32.80
N ASP A 584 0.17 14.73 -32.75
CA ASP A 584 -0.77 14.73 -31.63
C ASP A 584 -0.10 14.08 -30.39
N VAL A 585 -0.40 14.61 -29.20
CA VAL A 585 0.10 14.14 -27.89
C VAL A 585 -1.10 13.69 -27.06
N ASP A 586 -1.12 12.41 -26.70
CA ASP A 586 -2.27 11.73 -26.09
C ASP A 586 -1.96 11.03 -24.75
N PHE A 587 -0.69 11.06 -24.32
CA PHE A 587 -0.23 10.57 -23.02
C PHE A 587 0.93 11.44 -22.50
N VAL A 588 0.68 12.19 -21.42
CA VAL A 588 1.52 13.28 -20.92
C VAL A 588 2.05 12.99 -19.51
N TYR A 589 3.36 13.10 -19.33
CA TYR A 589 4.01 13.26 -18.03
C TYR A 589 4.69 14.62 -17.96
N ALA A 590 3.97 15.62 -17.45
CA ALA A 590 4.51 16.96 -17.22
C ALA A 590 5.41 16.96 -15.98
N LEU A 591 6.63 17.50 -16.09
CA LEU A 591 7.51 17.69 -14.94
C LEU A 591 7.05 18.83 -14.01
N CYS A 592 6.24 19.74 -14.54
CA CYS A 592 5.60 20.81 -13.77
C CYS A 592 4.43 20.29 -12.93
N GLU A 593 4.04 21.06 -11.93
CA GLU A 593 3.02 20.69 -10.95
C GLU A 593 1.66 21.33 -11.19
N TRP A 594 0.60 20.65 -10.76
CA TRP A 594 -0.77 21.14 -10.91
C TRP A 594 -0.99 22.56 -10.36
N PRO A 595 -0.48 22.98 -9.18
CA PRO A 595 -0.60 24.37 -8.73
C PRO A 595 -0.10 25.40 -9.78
N ARG A 596 1.02 25.12 -10.45
CA ARG A 596 1.59 25.99 -11.51
C ARG A 596 0.76 25.92 -12.78
N ILE A 597 0.47 24.72 -13.27
CA ILE A 597 -0.33 24.50 -14.51
C ILE A 597 -1.71 25.18 -14.40
N LEU A 598 -2.30 25.23 -13.20
CA LEU A 598 -3.61 25.81 -12.93
C LEU A 598 -3.55 27.29 -12.52
N ALA A 599 -2.36 27.82 -12.19
CA ALA A 599 -2.18 29.20 -11.76
C ALA A 599 -2.70 30.20 -12.80
N ASN A 600 -3.32 31.29 -12.33
CA ASN A 600 -3.89 32.34 -13.18
C ASN A 600 -4.82 31.80 -14.30
N HIS A 601 -5.55 30.71 -14.02
CA HIS A 601 -6.37 29.98 -15.00
C HIS A 601 -5.58 29.51 -16.25
N GLY A 602 -4.35 29.03 -16.04
CA GLY A 602 -3.49 28.49 -17.08
C GLY A 602 -2.81 29.54 -17.95
N ALA A 603 -2.72 30.80 -17.51
CA ALA A 603 -2.10 31.87 -18.29
C ALA A 603 -0.63 31.59 -18.68
N GLU A 604 0.09 30.87 -17.83
CA GLU A 604 1.51 30.51 -18.03
C GLU A 604 1.68 29.15 -18.73
N HIS A 605 0.70 28.24 -18.55
CA HIS A 605 0.72 26.85 -19.06
C HIS A 605 -0.50 26.51 -19.95
N PRO A 606 -0.87 27.34 -20.96
CA PRO A 606 -2.20 27.30 -21.57
C PRO A 606 -2.53 26.00 -22.32
N ALA A 607 -1.54 25.40 -22.99
CA ALA A 607 -1.76 24.15 -23.73
C ALA A 607 -2.03 22.97 -22.78
N LEU A 608 -1.32 22.88 -21.66
CA LEU A 608 -1.54 21.84 -20.64
C LEU A 608 -2.83 22.09 -19.87
N TYR A 609 -3.10 23.34 -19.49
CA TYR A 609 -4.35 23.74 -18.80
C TYR A 609 -5.59 23.35 -19.61
N HIS A 610 -5.68 23.80 -20.87
CA HIS A 610 -6.85 23.50 -21.70
C HIS A 610 -6.99 22.00 -22.00
N ALA A 611 -5.89 21.28 -22.24
CA ALA A 611 -5.91 19.83 -22.39
C ALA A 611 -6.41 19.09 -21.14
N ALA A 612 -6.14 19.63 -19.94
CA ALA A 612 -6.61 19.06 -18.69
C ALA A 612 -8.11 19.30 -18.46
N ILE A 613 -8.62 20.52 -18.72
CA ILE A 613 -10.00 20.87 -18.35
C ILE A 613 -11.05 20.61 -19.46
N ASP A 614 -10.66 20.44 -20.72
CA ASP A 614 -11.61 20.25 -21.83
C ASP A 614 -12.32 18.88 -21.73
N PRO A 615 -13.65 18.81 -21.62
CA PRO A 615 -14.40 17.55 -21.50
C PRO A 615 -14.28 16.64 -22.73
N ALA A 616 -13.88 17.16 -23.89
CA ALA A 616 -13.68 16.41 -25.13
C ALA A 616 -12.23 15.94 -25.35
N ALA A 617 -11.27 16.35 -24.49
CA ALA A 617 -9.88 15.92 -24.61
C ALA A 617 -9.71 14.41 -24.33
N ASP A 618 -8.99 13.71 -25.21
CA ASP A 618 -8.51 12.35 -24.98
C ASP A 618 -7.00 12.31 -24.67
N VAL A 619 -6.56 13.26 -23.83
CA VAL A 619 -5.19 13.37 -23.34
C VAL A 619 -5.12 12.70 -21.96
N VAL A 620 -4.33 11.64 -21.82
CA VAL A 620 -4.10 10.99 -20.54
C VAL A 620 -2.97 11.71 -19.81
N PHE A 621 -3.25 12.33 -18.68
CA PHE A 621 -2.20 12.83 -17.79
C PHE A 621 -1.74 11.70 -16.86
N ALA A 622 -0.44 11.39 -16.90
CA ALA A 622 0.20 10.43 -16.00
C ALA A 622 0.08 10.83 -14.52
N LYS A 623 -0.14 12.13 -14.27
CA LYS A 623 -0.58 12.71 -13.00
C LYS A 623 -2.01 13.25 -13.21
N PRO A 624 -3.08 12.50 -12.94
CA PRO A 624 -4.45 12.95 -13.24
C PRO A 624 -4.83 14.23 -12.50
N LEU A 625 -5.79 15.01 -13.00
CA LEU A 625 -6.14 16.30 -12.39
C LEU A 625 -6.63 16.15 -10.94
N TRP A 626 -7.34 15.05 -10.63
CA TRP A 626 -7.84 14.77 -9.27
C TRP A 626 -6.73 14.64 -8.23
N SER A 627 -5.49 14.32 -8.66
CA SER A 627 -4.34 14.22 -7.74
C SER A 627 -3.98 15.54 -7.08
N HIS A 628 -4.41 16.67 -7.65
CA HIS A 628 -4.25 18.00 -7.06
C HIS A 628 -4.99 18.15 -5.72
N LEU A 629 -6.12 17.46 -5.54
CA LEU A 629 -6.92 17.54 -4.30
C LEU A 629 -6.21 16.90 -3.10
N CYS A 630 -5.48 15.80 -3.33
CA CYS A 630 -4.83 15.01 -2.28
C CYS A 630 -3.30 15.18 -2.22
N SER A 631 -2.69 15.94 -3.14
CA SER A 631 -1.27 16.28 -3.08
C SER A 631 -0.99 17.40 -2.08
N GLY A 632 -0.17 17.12 -1.08
CA GLY A 632 0.25 18.08 -0.06
C GLY A 632 0.40 17.44 1.32
N THR A 633 0.71 18.29 2.30
CA THR A 633 0.71 17.90 3.73
C THR A 633 -0.72 17.70 4.24
N ILE A 634 -0.87 16.82 5.22
CA ILE A 634 -2.15 16.40 5.80
C ILE A 634 -2.51 17.18 7.08
N ASN A 635 -1.47 17.61 7.79
CA ASN A 635 -1.50 18.44 8.98
C ASN A 635 -0.27 19.34 8.93
N ILE A 636 -0.40 20.58 9.41
CA ILE A 636 0.76 21.45 9.68
C ILE A 636 0.96 21.49 11.19
N THR A 637 1.95 20.74 11.69
CA THR A 637 2.49 20.98 13.03
C THR A 637 3.30 22.25 13.00
N GLY A 638 2.67 23.37 13.33
CA GLY A 638 3.40 24.60 13.58
C GLY A 638 4.32 24.42 14.78
N ASN A 639 5.63 24.35 14.54
CA ASN A 639 6.60 24.80 15.54
C ASN A 639 6.40 26.31 15.68
N ALA A 640 5.48 26.68 16.55
CA ALA A 640 5.15 28.05 16.88
C ALA A 640 6.23 28.66 17.79
N SER A 641 7.44 28.85 17.24
CA SER A 641 8.42 29.79 17.78
C SER A 641 8.26 31.15 17.08
N ASP A 642 7.45 32.01 17.70
CA ASP A 642 7.46 33.47 17.59
C ASP A 642 7.32 34.12 16.20
N ALA A 643 6.11 34.08 15.63
CA ALA A 643 5.59 35.22 14.87
C ALA A 643 4.04 35.24 14.82
N PRO A 644 3.36 36.31 15.26
CA PRO A 644 1.94 36.51 14.96
C PRO A 644 1.78 36.97 13.51
N GLN A 645 1.50 36.05 12.59
CA GLN A 645 1.10 36.37 11.22
C GLN A 645 -0.36 36.87 11.20
N PRO A 646 -0.64 38.13 10.81
CA PRO A 646 -2.00 38.56 10.51
C PRO A 646 -2.43 38.00 9.14
N HIS A 647 -3.70 37.60 9.03
CA HIS A 647 -4.28 36.82 7.92
C HIS A 647 -3.89 35.34 7.95
N ALA A 648 -4.71 34.52 8.63
CA ALA A 648 -4.72 33.09 8.42
C ALA A 648 -5.12 32.79 6.97
N ALA A 649 -4.20 32.24 6.18
CA ALA A 649 -4.49 31.78 4.83
C ALA A 649 -5.54 30.66 4.88
N ALA A 650 -6.39 30.57 3.85
CA ALA A 650 -7.27 29.42 3.69
C ALA A 650 -6.41 28.14 3.57
N PRO A 651 -6.77 27.03 4.24
CA PRO A 651 -5.96 25.82 4.21
C PRO A 651 -6.02 25.15 2.84
N SER A 652 -4.93 24.46 2.50
CA SER A 652 -4.74 23.80 1.21
C SER A 652 -5.79 22.73 0.92
N MET A 653 -6.01 22.45 -0.37
CA MET A 653 -6.92 21.38 -0.81
C MET A 653 -6.58 20.03 -0.17
N SER A 654 -5.30 19.72 0.05
CA SER A 654 -4.87 18.50 0.76
C SER A 654 -5.47 18.38 2.17
N ILE A 655 -5.45 19.47 2.94
CA ILE A 655 -6.04 19.52 4.29
C ILE A 655 -7.55 19.27 4.20
N ARG A 656 -8.24 20.00 3.29
CA ARG A 656 -9.68 19.84 3.03
C ARG A 656 -10.04 18.42 2.57
N PHE A 657 -9.21 17.76 1.78
CA PHE A 657 -9.42 16.37 1.33
C PHE A 657 -9.32 15.40 2.52
N PHE A 658 -8.27 15.50 3.33
CA PHE A 658 -8.11 14.61 4.49
C PHE A 658 -9.09 14.91 5.64
N GLU A 659 -9.71 16.09 5.69
CA GLU A 659 -10.88 16.37 6.53
C GLU A 659 -12.11 15.57 6.13
N VAL A 660 -12.35 15.36 4.83
CA VAL A 660 -13.38 14.41 4.37
C VAL A 660 -13.06 13.00 4.87
N CYS A 661 -11.79 12.56 4.77
CA CYS A 661 -11.37 11.26 5.29
C CYS A 661 -11.63 11.11 6.80
N ARG A 662 -11.29 12.13 7.60
CA ARG A 662 -11.56 12.17 9.05
C ARG A 662 -13.05 12.09 9.35
N ARG A 663 -13.88 12.84 8.61
CA ARG A 663 -15.34 12.81 8.80
C ARG A 663 -15.93 11.44 8.43
N LEU A 664 -15.48 10.81 7.34
CA LEU A 664 -15.87 9.44 6.98
C LEU A 664 -15.44 8.42 8.04
N TYR A 665 -14.22 8.51 8.58
CA TYR A 665 -13.75 7.65 9.68
C TYR A 665 -14.59 7.79 10.95
N LEU A 666 -14.96 9.02 11.32
CA LEU A 666 -15.86 9.27 12.45
C LEU A 666 -17.24 8.64 12.21
N LEU A 667 -17.82 8.80 11.01
CA LEU A 667 -19.11 8.19 10.66
C LEU A 667 -19.05 6.65 10.60
N ALA A 668 -17.87 6.08 10.29
CA ALA A 668 -17.58 4.65 10.40
C ALA A 668 -17.42 4.16 11.87
N SER A 669 -17.48 5.05 12.87
CA SER A 669 -17.17 4.76 14.28
C SER A 669 -18.38 4.92 15.21
N PRO A 670 -19.01 3.81 15.62
CA PRO A 670 -18.48 3.02 16.74
C PRO A 670 -18.02 1.61 16.31
N LYS A 671 -17.75 0.69 17.26
CA LYS A 671 -17.55 -0.74 16.94
C LYS A 671 -18.83 -1.30 16.29
N GLN A 672 -18.75 -1.69 15.02
CA GLN A 672 -19.81 -2.45 14.36
C GLN A 672 -19.95 -3.82 15.07
N PRO A 673 -21.17 -4.29 15.41
CA PRO A 673 -21.38 -5.68 15.78
C PRO A 673 -20.96 -6.59 14.63
N SER A 674 -20.47 -7.80 14.90
CA SER A 674 -19.93 -8.71 13.85
C SER A 674 -20.91 -9.00 12.72
N GLU A 675 -22.21 -8.98 13.02
CA GLU A 675 -23.33 -9.13 12.08
C GLU A 675 -23.50 -7.95 11.10
N SER A 676 -22.86 -6.81 11.34
CA SER A 676 -22.93 -5.59 10.50
C SER A 676 -21.56 -5.13 9.97
N TRP A 677 -20.58 -6.05 9.87
CA TRP A 677 -19.29 -5.77 9.25
C TRP A 677 -19.43 -5.74 7.72
N ASP A 678 -19.97 -4.63 7.23
CA ASP A 678 -19.81 -4.24 5.83
C ASP A 678 -18.29 -4.08 5.56
N LEU A 679 -17.75 -4.92 4.67
CA LEU A 679 -16.30 -5.07 4.54
C LEU A 679 -15.64 -3.76 4.09
N GLU A 680 -16.27 -3.02 3.19
CA GLU A 680 -15.80 -1.71 2.71
C GLU A 680 -15.64 -0.71 3.86
N VAL A 681 -16.68 -0.54 4.69
CA VAL A 681 -16.63 0.39 5.83
C VAL A 681 -15.61 -0.07 6.88
N SER A 682 -15.50 -1.39 7.11
CA SER A 682 -14.53 -1.97 8.05
C SER A 682 -13.08 -1.80 7.57
N GLU A 683 -12.79 -2.08 6.30
CA GLU A 683 -11.47 -1.90 5.69
C GLU A 683 -11.03 -0.44 5.64
N TYR A 684 -11.92 0.47 5.22
CA TYR A 684 -11.61 1.90 5.19
C TYR A 684 -11.26 2.44 6.58
N LYS A 685 -12.05 2.05 7.58
CA LYS A 685 -11.82 2.43 8.97
C LYS A 685 -10.52 1.87 9.53
N ASP A 686 -10.25 0.57 9.29
CA ASP A 686 -8.99 -0.07 9.70
C ASP A 686 -7.80 0.61 9.01
N SER A 687 -7.95 1.03 7.76
CA SER A 687 -6.93 1.77 7.00
C SER A 687 -6.66 3.14 7.62
N CYS A 688 -7.70 3.96 7.85
CA CYS A 688 -7.56 5.28 8.47
C CYS A 688 -6.86 5.21 9.84
N ARG A 689 -7.17 4.19 10.65
CA ARG A 689 -6.50 3.89 11.92
C ARG A 689 -5.00 3.58 11.71
N ARG A 690 -4.66 2.67 10.81
CA ARG A 690 -3.25 2.24 10.55
C ARG A 690 -2.32 3.43 10.29
N ILE A 691 -2.82 4.43 9.59
CA ILE A 691 -2.06 5.60 9.13
C ILE A 691 -2.29 6.87 9.98
N HIS A 692 -3.01 6.75 11.11
CA HIS A 692 -3.31 7.84 12.06
C HIS A 692 -4.00 9.06 11.43
N ILE A 693 -4.97 8.84 10.53
CA ILE A 693 -5.79 9.94 9.99
C ILE A 693 -6.61 10.65 11.07
N ASP A 694 -7.00 9.91 12.11
CA ASP A 694 -7.87 10.33 13.21
C ASP A 694 -7.13 10.93 14.41
N ALA A 695 -5.81 10.72 14.50
CA ALA A 695 -5.00 11.30 15.56
C ALA A 695 -4.76 12.81 15.34
N ALA A 696 -4.71 13.56 16.44
CA ALA A 696 -4.05 14.86 16.43
C ALA A 696 -2.58 14.67 16.01
N ALA A 697 -2.04 15.64 15.28
CA ALA A 697 -0.74 15.48 14.62
C ALA A 697 0.36 15.07 15.61
N VAL A 698 1.06 13.97 15.30
CA VAL A 698 2.07 13.39 16.19
C VAL A 698 3.21 14.39 16.39
N PRO A 699 3.62 14.67 17.65
CA PRO A 699 4.75 15.55 17.91
C PRO A 699 6.01 15.02 17.21
N MET A 700 6.78 15.93 16.61
CA MET A 700 8.08 15.64 16.00
C MET A 700 9.12 15.33 17.08
N ASN A 701 8.96 14.19 17.75
CA ASN A 701 9.86 13.75 18.81
C ASN A 701 11.09 13.03 18.22
N PRO A 702 12.28 13.23 18.81
CA PRO A 702 13.54 12.95 18.12
C PRO A 702 13.86 11.46 17.84
N PRO A 703 14.82 11.19 16.92
CA PRO A 703 15.63 12.16 16.16
C PRO A 703 14.76 12.92 15.15
N ALA A 704 14.69 14.26 15.32
CA ALA A 704 13.50 15.06 14.99
C ALA A 704 13.30 15.38 13.49
N SER A 705 13.78 14.48 12.64
CA SER A 705 13.77 14.58 11.18
C SER A 705 13.57 13.24 10.48
N LEU A 706 13.39 12.11 11.20
CA LEU A 706 13.23 10.80 10.57
C LEU A 706 11.89 10.70 9.82
N ARG A 707 11.96 10.44 8.52
CA ARG A 707 10.81 10.26 7.61
C ARG A 707 10.98 8.99 6.79
N ALA A 708 9.88 8.30 6.53
CA ALA A 708 9.84 7.16 5.61
C ALA A 708 9.08 7.54 4.34
N ASP A 709 9.79 7.61 3.22
CA ASP A 709 9.20 7.89 1.91
C ASP A 709 9.05 6.60 1.10
N THR A 710 7.80 6.28 0.75
CA THR A 710 7.39 5.13 -0.07
C THR A 710 6.92 5.62 -1.44
N VAL A 711 6.81 4.72 -2.42
CA VAL A 711 6.26 5.04 -3.75
C VAL A 711 5.07 4.12 -4.01
N MET A 712 3.93 4.70 -4.41
CA MET A 712 2.83 3.93 -4.99
C MET A 712 2.85 4.10 -6.50
N ILE A 713 2.57 3.05 -7.27
CA ILE A 713 2.31 3.10 -8.71
C ILE A 713 0.89 2.59 -8.93
N ASN A 714 0.01 3.41 -9.51
CA ASN A 714 -1.40 3.04 -9.75
C ASN A 714 -2.12 2.47 -8.49
N LEU A 715 -1.91 3.12 -7.33
CA LEU A 715 -2.39 2.71 -6.00
C LEU A 715 -1.85 1.34 -5.51
N ALA A 716 -0.91 0.70 -6.20
CA ALA A 716 -0.13 -0.41 -5.67
C ALA A 716 1.12 0.10 -4.95
N GLY A 717 1.37 -0.36 -3.74
CA GLY A 717 2.51 0.08 -2.92
C GLY A 717 3.84 -0.57 -3.32
N SER A 718 4.91 0.22 -3.33
CA SER A 718 6.31 -0.21 -3.48
C SER A 718 7.16 0.52 -2.43
N CYS A 719 7.53 -0.16 -1.35
CA CYS A 719 8.03 0.52 -0.15
C CYS A 719 9.54 0.75 -0.13
N PHE A 720 9.90 1.90 0.45
CA PHE A 720 11.25 2.32 0.76
C PHE A 720 11.23 3.16 2.06
N MET A 721 12.39 3.63 2.54
CA MET A 721 12.48 4.50 3.70
C MET A 721 13.46 5.64 3.46
N GLY A 722 13.06 6.85 3.86
CA GLY A 722 13.63 8.12 3.46
C GLY A 722 14.66 8.70 4.42
N HIS A 723 14.74 10.04 4.39
CA HIS A 723 15.96 10.79 4.67
C HIS A 723 16.17 11.20 6.15
N VAL A 724 17.41 11.58 6.46
CA VAL A 724 17.80 12.37 7.63
C VAL A 724 18.34 13.71 7.19
N GLY A 725 17.70 14.81 7.61
CA GLY A 725 18.23 16.17 7.48
C GLY A 725 17.77 16.90 6.22
N GLY A 726 16.75 17.72 6.38
CA GLY A 726 16.24 18.66 5.38
C GLY A 726 15.01 19.38 5.91
N THR A 727 15.04 20.72 5.92
CA THR A 727 13.83 21.50 6.24
C THR A 727 12.91 21.45 5.04
N LEU A 728 11.67 20.99 5.24
CA LEU A 728 10.63 21.29 4.27
C LEU A 728 10.42 22.80 4.32
N HIS A 729 11.02 23.52 3.37
CA HIS A 729 10.67 24.92 3.17
C HIS A 729 9.19 24.98 2.76
N PRO A 730 8.33 25.69 3.50
CA PRO A 730 6.96 25.89 3.09
C PRO A 730 6.95 26.82 1.87
N ASP A 731 6.97 26.22 0.70
CA ASP A 731 6.63 26.87 -0.56
C ASP A 731 5.13 27.23 -0.54
N PRO A 732 4.73 28.49 -0.81
CA PRO A 732 3.32 28.88 -0.92
C PRO A 732 2.49 28.01 -1.87
N GLU A 733 3.10 27.36 -2.87
CA GLU A 733 2.41 26.47 -3.81
C GLU A 733 2.28 25.02 -3.32
N ASN A 734 2.80 24.70 -2.12
CA ASN A 734 2.78 23.36 -1.52
C ASN A 734 3.47 22.26 -2.35
N THR A 735 4.30 22.64 -3.35
CA THR A 735 5.15 21.68 -4.10
C THR A 735 6.03 20.90 -3.11
N GLY A 736 6.52 21.60 -2.07
CA GLY A 736 7.36 21.08 -1.01
C GLY A 736 8.67 20.53 -1.57
N ALA A 737 9.39 21.38 -2.31
CA ALA A 737 10.75 21.14 -2.73
C ALA A 737 11.63 20.76 -1.53
N TYR A 738 12.47 19.74 -1.72
CA TYR A 738 13.36 19.19 -0.69
C TYR A 738 14.74 19.84 -0.80
N ASP A 739 15.27 20.35 0.32
CA ASP A 739 16.59 21.00 0.42
C ASP A 739 17.69 20.09 1.01
N GLY A 740 17.30 18.89 1.47
CA GLY A 740 18.07 18.13 2.44
C GLY A 740 19.21 17.31 1.86
N HIS A 741 20.11 16.89 2.75
CA HIS A 741 21.13 15.91 2.41
C HIS A 741 20.50 14.51 2.36
N PRO A 742 20.84 13.66 1.37
CA PRO A 742 20.29 12.33 1.26
C PRO A 742 21.03 11.37 2.20
N ALA A 743 20.31 10.84 3.19
CA ALA A 743 20.78 9.74 4.02
C ALA A 743 19.63 8.78 4.28
N SER A 744 19.58 7.69 3.51
CA SER A 744 18.42 6.80 3.45
C SER A 744 18.83 5.38 3.09
N LEU A 745 18.26 4.41 3.81
CA LEU A 745 18.22 3.01 3.42
C LEU A 745 17.19 2.26 4.27
N SER A 746 16.48 1.32 3.64
CA SER A 746 15.96 0.12 4.31
C SER A 746 16.33 -1.11 3.47
N PHE A 747 17.16 -2.01 4.02
CA PHE A 747 17.51 -3.26 3.34
C PHE A 747 16.79 -4.49 3.83
N LEU A 748 16.34 -5.24 2.83
CA LEU A 748 15.36 -6.28 2.93
C LEU A 748 15.50 -7.32 1.75
N SER A 749 16.11 -8.51 1.95
CA SER A 749 16.11 -9.82 1.22
C SER A 749 16.91 -10.91 2.01
N PRO A 750 16.40 -12.14 2.33
CA PRO A 750 17.14 -13.19 3.07
C PRO A 750 17.97 -14.07 2.12
N THR A 751 18.78 -14.98 2.67
CA THR A 751 19.81 -15.75 1.94
C THR A 751 19.31 -16.92 1.09
N ASP A 752 20.06 -17.16 0.00
CA ASP A 752 19.94 -18.16 -1.09
C ASP A 752 18.82 -17.88 -2.13
#